data_AF-A0A9P6W929-F1
#
_entry.id   AF-A0A9P6W929-F1
#
_cell.length_a   1.000
_cell.length_b   1.000
_cell.length_c   1.000
_cell.angle_alpha   90.00
_cell.angle_beta   90.00
_cell.angle_gamma   90.00
#
_symmetry.space_group_name_H-M   'P 1'
#
loop_
_entity.id
_entity.type
_entity.pdbx_description
1 polymer ?
#
loop_
_entity_poly.entity_id
_entity_poly.type
_entity_poly.pdbx_seq_one_letter_code
_entity_poly.pdbx_strand_id
1 'polypeptide(L)'
;IIRNDFDSFKTLISCVEIIPFCKSLISDNIGIITINNGLSQIESIPLNYNILFNDNNNIFIDTNSYDPILISSFLMEKSNILIAIHSNQTFNQELRSLLANIAHLIQPDTTICILYINCKNFLSRLYLNEFEKLSNTLNLTELYIFGDQAENEQLFDLVTFFRDTYIYNLKEINSLVITNTTENFYSDSITNIRTLVTRSPNSNLFNIFKNCPNIENINCFTLPSSIETETCKYTLPHAHSIHIQDFRPFVTNSLMIDGSQISNSLKISLASSVTDPTLTNLYFPNISSLQVKPDSYPDQQISLINCYFPNVTKINVENGIIPWKYLTTHIKNFTELSLVLCSSQQLKWLNDSPFDITTLKCLPSRGTTISNDLHSIEQHLLKPYSTLLINLDTLTQCQNLTKLLLNEQNLIPEVIMIMDNDRLQTEWDEYFYELNLPYINELKLLTRQKGTNCYNSAISDPVIVPSTYENHLPPRFLYNHLMLGIQPIFNHASIIPINNKENEPRDRNDSIDSVSSYQSINRRRSSAESNTLYSFTDTLTTIRDNKFDLNFDFGRILPLVLTTDFETLDNNKLSFGRVQNKTLSLLKMELHIFENIDSQDQLLTFAMRTISDAFNYPFSIKLPTLIIERIQFVLFFNNCKLSIEDRMQYYIHILQQAVRIKYTDLVVINHNDIPMDQYTVCISR
;
A
#
# COMPACT_ATOMS: atom_id res chain seq x y z
N ILE A 1 48.61 -21.62 11.91
CA ILE A 1 47.74 -21.55 10.71
C ILE A 1 46.75 -20.40 10.83
N ILE A 2 46.50 -19.90 12.05
CA ILE A 2 45.96 -18.56 12.29
C ILE A 2 47.12 -17.55 12.25
N ARG A 3 47.48 -17.06 11.05
CA ARG A 3 48.34 -15.87 10.88
C ARG A 3 47.93 -15.18 9.58
N ASN A 4 47.44 -13.94 9.71
CA ASN A 4 47.01 -12.98 8.68
C ASN A 4 45.49 -12.98 8.38
N ASP A 5 44.73 -12.19 9.13
CA ASP A 5 43.61 -11.32 8.72
C ASP A 5 42.52 -11.76 7.70
N PHE A 6 42.36 -13.02 7.29
CA PHE A 6 41.38 -13.34 6.22
C PHE A 6 40.55 -14.64 6.33
N ASP A 7 40.63 -15.42 7.41
CA ASP A 7 39.80 -16.63 7.53
C ASP A 7 38.60 -16.41 8.47
N SER A 8 37.40 -16.46 7.91
CA SER A 8 36.15 -16.41 8.66
C SER A 8 35.95 -17.62 9.58
N PHE A 9 35.10 -17.54 10.60
CA PHE A 9 34.72 -18.71 11.41
C PHE A 9 34.18 -19.86 10.55
N LYS A 10 33.45 -19.55 9.48
CA LYS A 10 33.00 -20.55 8.51
C LYS A 10 34.16 -21.26 7.81
N THR A 11 35.24 -20.55 7.49
CA THR A 11 36.48 -21.13 6.95
C THR A 11 37.15 -22.03 7.99
N LEU A 12 37.19 -21.61 9.26
CA LEU A 12 37.73 -22.42 10.36
C LEU A 12 36.98 -23.75 10.50
N ILE A 13 35.64 -23.71 10.52
CA ILE A 13 34.80 -24.93 10.57
C ILE A 13 35.08 -25.83 9.36
N SER A 14 35.09 -25.26 8.16
CA SER A 14 35.35 -26.02 6.93
C SER A 14 36.73 -26.70 6.96
N CYS A 15 37.74 -26.02 7.51
CA CYS A 15 39.09 -26.57 7.67
C CYS A 15 39.12 -27.76 8.63
N VAL A 16 38.36 -27.68 9.72
CA VAL A 16 38.24 -28.76 10.72
C VAL A 16 37.52 -29.98 10.17
N GLU A 17 36.51 -29.78 9.33
CA GLU A 17 35.78 -30.88 8.68
C GLU A 17 36.65 -31.65 7.67
N ILE A 18 37.59 -30.96 7.02
CA ILE A 18 38.45 -31.57 5.99
C ILE A 18 39.75 -32.15 6.60
N ILE A 19 40.34 -31.48 7.60
CA ILE A 19 41.68 -31.80 8.12
C ILE A 19 41.62 -32.11 9.63
N PRO A 20 41.72 -33.38 10.05
CA PRO A 20 41.66 -33.76 11.46
C PRO A 20 42.74 -33.11 12.35
N PHE A 21 43.92 -32.84 11.81
CA PHE A 21 44.99 -32.13 12.53
C PHE A 21 44.60 -30.69 12.90
N CYS A 22 43.81 -30.02 12.05
CA CYS A 22 43.32 -28.67 12.34
C CYS A 22 42.31 -28.69 13.49
N LYS A 23 41.53 -29.77 13.64
CA LYS A 23 40.58 -29.93 14.75
C LYS A 23 41.25 -29.77 16.10
N SER A 24 42.32 -30.53 16.38
CA SER A 24 42.99 -30.47 17.70
C SER A 24 43.58 -29.07 17.93
N LEU A 25 44.30 -28.54 16.94
CA LEU A 25 44.96 -27.24 17.05
C LEU A 25 43.97 -26.08 17.26
N ILE A 26 42.80 -26.12 16.61
CA ILE A 26 41.78 -25.07 16.78
C ILE A 26 41.04 -25.26 18.10
N SER A 27 40.66 -26.50 18.45
CA SER A 27 39.93 -26.80 19.69
C SER A 27 40.71 -26.41 20.94
N ASP A 28 42.05 -26.54 20.91
CA ASP A 28 42.90 -26.16 22.04
C ASP A 28 42.98 -24.63 22.26
N ASN A 29 42.78 -23.85 21.19
CA ASN A 29 42.96 -22.40 21.18
C ASN A 29 41.66 -21.57 21.24
N ILE A 30 40.50 -22.22 21.20
CA ILE A 30 39.18 -21.59 21.27
C ILE A 30 38.45 -21.99 22.56
N GLY A 31 37.82 -21.05 23.24
CA GLY A 31 36.84 -21.31 24.29
C GLY A 31 35.43 -21.13 23.76
N ILE A 32 34.53 -22.10 23.98
CA ILE A 32 33.16 -22.07 23.47
C ILE A 32 32.17 -22.00 24.63
N ILE A 33 31.34 -20.96 24.63
CA ILE A 33 30.28 -20.76 25.61
C ILE A 33 28.96 -20.99 24.89
N THR A 34 28.21 -22.02 25.28
CA THR A 34 26.86 -22.25 24.78
C THR A 34 25.85 -21.78 25.82
N ILE A 35 25.05 -20.77 25.46
CA ILE A 35 24.01 -20.19 26.32
C ILE A 35 22.65 -20.67 25.82
N ASN A 36 21.91 -21.37 26.67
CA ASN A 36 20.53 -21.74 26.44
C ASN A 36 19.60 -20.76 27.14
N ASN A 37 18.77 -20.07 26.37
CA ASN A 37 17.78 -19.11 26.83
C ASN A 37 16.36 -19.62 26.53
N GLY A 38 15.84 -20.44 27.43
CA GLY A 38 14.43 -20.87 27.44
C GLY A 38 14.08 -22.06 26.55
N LEU A 39 15.04 -22.69 25.86
CA LEU A 39 14.80 -23.90 25.09
C LEU A 39 14.84 -25.14 25.98
N SER A 40 13.92 -26.07 25.74
CA SER A 40 13.96 -27.41 26.35
C SER A 40 15.09 -28.26 25.76
N GLN A 41 15.31 -28.14 24.45
CA GLN A 41 16.39 -28.80 23.69
C GLN A 41 16.86 -27.89 22.55
N ILE A 42 18.15 -27.94 22.25
CA ILE A 42 18.74 -27.25 21.10
C ILE A 42 18.56 -28.17 19.87
N GLU A 43 17.61 -27.83 19.01
CA GLU A 43 17.25 -28.65 17.85
C GLU A 43 18.19 -28.45 16.65
N SER A 44 18.74 -27.25 16.47
CA SER A 44 19.65 -26.93 15.35
C SER A 44 20.92 -26.24 15.82
N ILE A 45 22.05 -26.70 15.31
CA ILE A 45 23.39 -26.14 15.58
C ILE A 45 23.95 -25.62 14.25
N PRO A 46 23.57 -24.40 13.83
CA PRO A 46 24.09 -23.82 12.60
C PRO A 46 25.61 -23.71 12.66
N LEU A 47 26.25 -23.86 11.50
CA LEU A 47 27.71 -23.93 11.35
C LEU A 47 28.39 -25.09 12.11
N ASN A 48 27.65 -26.05 12.67
CA ASN A 48 28.18 -27.28 13.27
C ASN A 48 29.35 -27.04 14.25
N TYR A 49 29.31 -25.95 15.01
CA TYR A 49 30.45 -25.50 15.83
C TYR A 49 30.80 -26.48 16.96
N ASN A 50 29.88 -27.36 17.33
CA ASN A 50 30.09 -28.46 18.27
C ASN A 50 31.19 -29.45 17.82
N ILE A 51 31.56 -29.48 16.53
CA ILE A 51 32.70 -30.27 16.06
C ILE A 51 34.02 -29.86 16.75
N LEU A 52 34.09 -28.63 17.26
CA LEU A 52 35.23 -28.06 17.98
C LEU A 52 35.26 -28.44 19.46
N PHE A 53 34.26 -29.15 20.00
CA PHE A 53 34.24 -29.50 21.42
C PHE A 53 35.34 -30.51 21.79
N ASN A 54 35.99 -30.25 22.91
CA ASN A 54 36.83 -31.17 23.68
C ASN A 54 36.47 -31.05 25.19
N ASP A 55 37.05 -31.89 26.04
CA ASP A 55 36.67 -31.94 27.46
C ASP A 55 36.95 -30.63 28.24
N ASN A 56 37.75 -29.70 27.70
CA ASN A 56 38.28 -28.54 28.43
C ASN A 56 38.06 -27.18 27.74
N ASN A 57 37.31 -27.15 26.63
CA ASN A 57 37.18 -25.95 25.81
C ASN A 57 35.75 -25.47 25.62
N ASN A 58 34.78 -26.08 26.29
CA ASN A 58 33.40 -25.65 26.22
C ASN A 58 32.74 -25.60 27.60
N ILE A 59 31.79 -24.69 27.74
CA ILE A 59 30.88 -24.61 28.87
C ILE A 59 29.45 -24.43 28.36
N PHE A 60 28.50 -25.06 29.05
CA PHE A 60 27.07 -24.91 28.79
C PHE A 60 26.42 -24.15 29.94
N ILE A 61 25.64 -23.12 29.60
CA ILE A 61 25.04 -22.20 30.55
C ILE A 61 23.53 -22.11 30.27
N ASP A 62 22.72 -22.37 31.28
CA ASP A 62 21.29 -21.99 31.26
C ASP A 62 21.17 -20.57 31.84
N THR A 63 20.45 -19.68 31.15
CA THR A 63 20.26 -18.30 31.63
C THR A 63 19.64 -18.23 33.03
N ASN A 64 18.86 -19.23 33.43
CA ASN A 64 18.20 -19.28 34.73
C ASN A 64 19.10 -19.83 35.85
N SER A 65 20.20 -20.50 35.50
CA SER A 65 21.10 -21.11 36.47
C SER A 65 22.52 -21.20 35.93
N TYR A 66 23.42 -20.38 36.47
CA TYR A 66 24.84 -20.40 36.09
C TYR A 66 25.74 -20.13 37.28
N ASP A 67 26.98 -20.66 37.21
CA ASP A 67 28.03 -20.43 38.20
C ASP A 67 29.00 -19.34 37.70
N PRO A 68 28.99 -18.13 38.29
CA PRO A 68 29.90 -17.05 37.88
C PRO A 68 31.39 -17.40 38.05
N ILE A 69 31.74 -18.25 39.02
CA ILE A 69 33.13 -18.61 39.30
C ILE A 69 33.66 -19.49 38.18
N LEU A 70 32.87 -20.49 37.76
CA LEU A 70 33.18 -21.34 36.61
C LEU A 70 33.41 -20.51 35.34
N ILE A 71 32.49 -19.60 35.03
CA ILE A 71 32.58 -18.72 33.85
C ILE A 71 33.84 -17.88 33.90
N SER A 72 34.12 -17.24 35.03
CA SER A 72 35.32 -16.41 35.21
C SER A 72 36.62 -17.22 35.00
N SER A 73 36.72 -18.40 35.62
CA SER A 73 37.89 -19.27 35.45
C SER A 73 38.10 -19.69 34.00
N PHE A 74 37.02 -20.05 33.30
CA PHE A 74 37.06 -20.45 31.89
C PHE A 74 37.49 -19.30 30.97
N LEU A 75 36.93 -18.11 31.17
CA LEU A 75 37.22 -16.92 30.36
C LEU A 75 38.66 -16.43 30.51
N MET A 76 39.27 -16.60 31.69
CA MET A 76 40.65 -16.17 31.97
C MET A 76 41.71 -17.03 31.27
N GLU A 77 41.36 -18.23 30.80
CA GLU A 77 42.30 -19.16 30.18
C GLU A 77 42.32 -19.08 28.65
N LYS A 78 41.40 -18.33 28.03
CA LYS A 78 41.14 -18.38 26.58
C LYS A 78 41.28 -17.00 25.93
N SER A 79 42.09 -16.92 24.87
CA SER A 79 42.29 -15.69 24.08
C SER A 79 41.39 -15.58 22.84
N ASN A 80 40.72 -16.67 22.45
CA ASN A 80 39.69 -16.67 21.41
C ASN A 80 38.43 -17.30 21.96
N ILE A 81 37.30 -16.61 21.86
CA ILE A 81 36.04 -17.00 22.49
C ILE A 81 34.92 -16.99 21.46
N LEU A 82 34.20 -18.11 21.41
CA LEU A 82 32.94 -18.26 20.69
C LEU A 82 31.79 -18.24 21.70
N ILE A 83 30.84 -17.34 21.53
CA ILE A 83 29.61 -17.31 22.34
C ILE A 83 28.43 -17.71 21.44
N ALA A 84 27.89 -18.90 21.64
CA ALA A 84 26.73 -19.41 20.93
C ALA A 84 25.48 -19.26 21.80
N ILE A 85 24.56 -18.38 21.41
CA ILE A 85 23.33 -18.07 22.13
C ILE A 85 22.17 -18.70 21.38
N HIS A 86 21.45 -19.59 22.07
CA HIS A 86 20.24 -20.23 21.57
C HIS A 86 19.05 -19.69 22.36
N SER A 87 18.15 -18.96 21.68
CA SER A 87 17.02 -18.30 22.31
C SER A 87 15.71 -18.69 21.64
N ASN A 88 14.67 -18.94 22.43
CA ASN A 88 13.28 -18.99 21.97
C ASN A 88 12.40 -17.91 22.59
N GLN A 89 13.03 -16.92 23.23
CA GLN A 89 12.37 -15.81 23.89
C GLN A 89 12.64 -14.52 23.13
N THR A 90 11.74 -13.55 23.30
CA THR A 90 11.93 -12.17 22.82
C THR A 90 12.97 -11.47 23.71
N PHE A 91 12.52 -10.79 24.76
CA PHE A 91 13.41 -10.11 25.71
C PHE A 91 13.58 -10.90 27.00
N ASN A 92 14.83 -11.13 27.43
CA ASN A 92 15.21 -11.78 28.66
C ASN A 92 16.28 -10.97 29.40
N GLN A 93 15.96 -10.49 30.61
CA GLN A 93 16.85 -9.60 31.37
C GLN A 93 18.05 -10.36 31.95
N GLU A 94 17.89 -11.65 32.25
CA GLU A 94 18.92 -12.55 32.77
C GLU A 94 19.99 -12.80 31.70
N LEU A 95 19.59 -13.05 30.45
CA LEU A 95 20.50 -13.17 29.29
C LEU A 95 21.31 -11.88 29.11
N ARG A 96 20.65 -10.71 29.16
CA ARG A 96 21.34 -9.41 29.10
C ARG A 96 22.40 -9.29 30.20
N SER A 97 22.04 -9.66 31.42
CA SER A 97 22.91 -9.56 32.59
C SER A 97 24.10 -10.53 32.50
N LEU A 98 23.85 -11.74 32.00
CA LEU A 98 24.88 -12.75 31.75
C LEU A 98 25.87 -12.28 30.69
N LEU A 99 25.39 -11.76 29.55
CA LEU A 99 26.26 -11.24 28.49
C LEU A 99 27.10 -10.04 28.95
N ALA A 100 26.52 -9.14 29.75
CA ALA A 100 27.24 -8.06 30.41
C ALA A 100 28.36 -8.59 31.33
N ASN A 101 28.04 -9.57 32.18
CA ASN A 101 29.01 -10.20 33.06
C ASN A 101 30.15 -10.88 32.29
N ILE A 102 29.83 -11.61 31.21
CA ILE A 102 30.84 -12.22 30.33
C ILE A 102 31.75 -11.14 29.74
N ALA A 103 31.19 -10.06 29.19
CA ALA A 103 31.98 -8.97 28.59
C ALA A 103 33.00 -8.36 29.59
N HIS A 104 32.64 -8.24 30.87
CA HIS A 104 33.53 -7.71 31.91
C HIS A 104 34.57 -8.71 32.45
N LEU A 105 34.33 -10.02 32.32
CA LEU A 105 35.24 -11.07 32.79
C LEU A 105 36.30 -11.45 31.75
N ILE A 106 36.09 -11.09 30.49
CA ILE A 106 37.02 -11.36 29.39
C ILE A 106 38.29 -10.52 29.52
N GLN A 107 39.45 -11.13 29.23
CA GLN A 107 40.73 -10.42 29.22
C GLN A 107 40.83 -9.43 28.04
N PRO A 108 41.57 -8.32 28.19
CA PRO A 108 41.85 -7.41 27.07
C PRO A 108 42.47 -8.15 25.87
N ASP A 109 42.21 -7.64 24.67
CA ASP A 109 42.65 -8.18 23.37
C ASP A 109 42.10 -9.57 23.00
N THR A 110 41.18 -10.11 23.80
CA THR A 110 40.50 -11.36 23.48
C THR A 110 39.67 -11.21 22.21
N THR A 111 39.80 -12.19 21.31
CA THR A 111 39.04 -12.26 20.06
C THR A 111 37.69 -12.92 20.31
N ILE A 112 36.61 -12.23 19.94
CA ILE A 112 35.24 -12.67 20.21
C ILE A 112 34.47 -12.87 18.90
N CYS A 113 33.80 -14.00 18.82
CA CYS A 113 32.79 -14.31 17.81
C CYS A 113 31.47 -14.69 18.51
N ILE A 114 30.35 -14.17 18.02
CA ILE A 114 29.02 -14.46 18.57
C ILE A 114 28.14 -15.11 17.51
N LEU A 115 27.51 -16.23 17.88
CA LEU A 115 26.42 -16.85 17.11
C LEU A 115 25.13 -16.62 17.88
N TYR A 116 24.19 -15.89 17.29
CA TYR A 116 22.88 -15.64 17.86
C TYR A 116 21.82 -16.37 17.04
N ILE A 117 21.17 -17.35 17.66
CA ILE A 117 20.19 -18.23 17.05
C ILE A 117 18.87 -17.99 17.76
N ASN A 118 17.89 -17.44 17.04
CA ASN A 118 16.60 -17.13 17.64
C ASN A 118 15.44 -17.57 16.75
N CYS A 119 14.61 -18.48 17.27
CA CYS A 119 13.39 -18.93 16.58
C CYS A 119 12.23 -17.93 16.64
N LYS A 120 12.35 -16.86 17.44
CA LYS A 120 11.39 -15.77 17.59
C LYS A 120 11.72 -14.50 16.82
N ASN A 121 12.73 -14.53 15.96
CA ASN A 121 13.14 -13.38 15.15
C ASN A 121 13.26 -12.06 15.93
N PHE A 122 13.86 -12.13 17.12
CA PHE A 122 14.02 -10.99 18.00
C PHE A 122 15.49 -10.83 18.39
N LEU A 123 16.01 -9.62 18.33
CA LEU A 123 17.29 -9.28 18.95
C LEU A 123 17.24 -7.84 19.41
N SER A 124 17.40 -7.63 20.72
CA SER A 124 17.50 -6.28 21.26
C SER A 124 18.95 -5.82 21.25
N ARG A 125 19.18 -4.58 20.82
CA ARG A 125 20.44 -3.85 20.99
C ARG A 125 20.99 -3.93 22.42
N LEU A 126 20.12 -4.03 23.43
CA LEU A 126 20.53 -4.07 24.83
C LEU A 126 21.38 -5.28 25.21
N TYR A 127 21.28 -6.39 24.47
CA TYR A 127 22.05 -7.60 24.77
C TYR A 127 23.55 -7.42 24.54
N LEU A 128 23.92 -6.62 23.54
CA LEU A 128 25.33 -6.46 23.16
C LEU A 128 25.91 -5.09 23.55
N ASN A 129 25.17 -4.31 24.34
CA ASN A 129 25.55 -2.95 24.73
C ASN A 129 26.86 -2.88 25.54
N GLU A 130 27.13 -3.85 26.43
CA GLU A 130 28.41 -3.87 27.15
C GLU A 130 29.59 -4.25 26.24
N PHE A 131 29.37 -5.13 25.24
CA PHE A 131 30.38 -5.39 24.21
C PHE A 131 30.66 -4.14 23.37
N GLU A 132 29.63 -3.38 22.97
CA GLU A 132 29.78 -2.09 22.27
C GLU A 132 30.67 -1.12 23.08
N LYS A 133 30.46 -1.00 24.40
CA LYS A 133 31.27 -0.12 25.26
C LYS A 133 32.73 -0.58 25.40
N LEU A 134 32.97 -1.88 25.36
CA LEU A 134 34.28 -2.50 25.51
C LEU A 134 34.95 -2.80 24.17
N SER A 135 34.44 -2.27 23.05
CA SER A 135 34.98 -2.49 21.71
C SER A 135 36.43 -2.00 21.54
N ASN A 136 36.89 -1.07 22.38
CA ASN A 136 38.27 -0.59 22.39
C ASN A 136 39.24 -1.56 23.09
N THR A 137 38.72 -2.49 23.88
CA THR A 137 39.50 -3.47 24.65
C THR A 137 39.34 -4.90 24.15
N LEU A 138 38.29 -5.18 23.39
CA LEU A 138 37.94 -6.51 22.89
C LEU A 138 38.06 -6.52 21.37
N ASN A 139 38.59 -7.61 20.80
CA ASN A 139 38.65 -7.78 19.35
C ASN A 139 37.35 -8.44 18.86
N LEU A 140 36.33 -7.62 18.59
CA LEU A 140 35.00 -8.05 18.14
C LEU A 140 35.02 -8.36 16.64
N THR A 141 35.22 -9.64 16.30
CA THR A 141 35.49 -10.04 14.92
C THR A 141 34.23 -10.34 14.12
N GLU A 142 33.43 -11.32 14.56
CA GLU A 142 32.30 -11.80 13.77
C GLU A 142 31.02 -11.95 14.60
N LEU A 143 29.89 -11.53 14.01
CA LEU A 143 28.55 -11.75 14.52
C LEU A 143 27.72 -12.52 13.49
N TYR A 144 27.25 -13.71 13.85
CA TYR A 144 26.37 -14.52 13.03
C TYR A 144 24.97 -14.50 13.62
N ILE A 145 23.97 -14.13 12.83
CA ILE A 145 22.56 -14.09 13.25
C ILE A 145 21.77 -15.06 12.39
N PHE A 146 21.09 -16.00 13.05
CA PHE A 146 20.21 -16.98 12.42
C PHE A 146 18.77 -16.72 12.86
N GLY A 147 17.96 -16.23 11.92
CA GLY A 147 16.51 -16.12 12.06
C GLY A 147 15.77 -17.38 11.63
N ASP A 148 14.48 -17.41 11.96
CA ASP A 148 13.52 -18.40 11.48
C ASP A 148 12.66 -17.80 10.36
N GLN A 149 12.61 -18.45 9.20
CA GLN A 149 11.82 -17.97 8.06
C GLN A 149 10.30 -18.04 8.29
N ALA A 150 9.85 -18.81 9.28
CA ALA A 150 8.43 -19.07 9.52
C ALA A 150 7.69 -17.94 10.27
N GLU A 151 8.40 -17.05 10.97
CA GLU A 151 7.77 -15.98 11.76
C GLU A 151 7.62 -14.66 10.99
N ASN A 152 6.43 -14.07 11.08
CA ASN A 152 6.03 -12.85 10.37
C ASN A 152 6.57 -11.56 11.00
N GLU A 153 6.81 -11.54 12.32
CA GLU A 153 7.32 -10.36 13.02
C GLU A 153 8.84 -10.49 13.20
N GLN A 154 9.60 -9.56 12.61
CA GLN A 154 11.06 -9.51 12.71
C GLN A 154 11.48 -8.23 13.44
N LEU A 155 11.89 -8.38 14.69
CA LEU A 155 12.27 -7.28 15.59
C LEU A 155 13.75 -7.39 15.94
N PHE A 156 14.59 -7.15 14.93
CA PHE A 156 16.04 -7.09 15.08
C PHE A 156 16.50 -5.64 15.15
N ASP A 157 17.04 -5.26 16.31
CA ASP A 157 17.71 -3.99 16.56
C ASP A 157 19.21 -4.22 16.67
N LEU A 158 19.94 -3.81 15.64
CA LEU A 158 21.35 -4.08 15.44
C LEU A 158 22.19 -2.82 15.54
N VAL A 159 23.41 -3.02 16.03
CA VAL A 159 24.48 -2.03 15.97
C VAL A 159 25.68 -2.75 15.40
N THR A 160 26.25 -2.22 14.32
CA THR A 160 27.48 -2.77 13.77
C THR A 160 28.65 -2.20 14.56
N PHE A 161 29.33 -3.08 15.28
CA PHE A 161 30.62 -2.85 15.93
C PHE A 161 31.51 -4.11 15.90
N PHE A 162 30.98 -5.21 15.36
CA PHE A 162 31.76 -6.35 14.90
C PHE A 162 32.31 -6.03 13.52
N ARG A 163 33.54 -6.47 13.23
CA ARG A 163 34.15 -6.29 11.91
C ARG A 163 33.28 -6.86 10.80
N ASP A 164 32.76 -8.08 10.97
CA ASP A 164 31.93 -8.77 10.00
C ASP A 164 30.61 -9.22 10.65
N THR A 165 29.47 -8.85 10.07
CA THR A 165 28.14 -9.29 10.52
C THR A 165 27.46 -10.08 9.42
N TYR A 166 27.09 -11.33 9.73
CA TYR A 166 26.44 -12.26 8.82
C TYR A 166 25.01 -12.52 9.27
N ILE A 167 24.06 -12.32 8.35
CA ILE A 167 22.63 -12.50 8.62
C ILE A 167 22.04 -13.54 7.69
N TYR A 168 21.45 -14.56 8.30
CA TYR A 168 20.81 -15.67 7.61
C TYR A 168 19.32 -15.72 7.94
N ASN A 169 18.52 -16.01 6.90
CA ASN A 169 17.10 -16.30 7.01
C ASN A 169 16.23 -15.15 7.57
N LEU A 170 16.74 -13.91 7.53
CA LEU A 170 15.99 -12.71 7.88
C LEU A 170 15.72 -11.89 6.63
N LYS A 171 14.49 -11.41 6.49
CA LYS A 171 14.06 -10.55 5.37
C LYS A 171 14.05 -9.09 5.76
N GLU A 172 13.83 -8.79 7.04
CA GLU A 172 13.63 -7.45 7.56
C GLU A 172 14.49 -7.19 8.81
N ILE A 173 15.13 -6.02 8.83
CA ILE A 173 15.76 -5.46 10.04
C ILE A 173 14.93 -4.27 10.51
N ASN A 174 14.58 -4.26 11.80
CA ASN A 174 13.80 -3.18 12.38
C ASN A 174 14.64 -1.91 12.59
N SER A 175 15.83 -2.04 13.15
CA SER A 175 16.75 -0.91 13.34
C SER A 175 18.19 -1.36 13.14
N LEU A 176 18.95 -0.61 12.35
CA LEU A 176 20.36 -0.86 12.09
C LEU A 176 21.16 0.42 12.28
N VAL A 177 22.09 0.40 13.23
CA VAL A 177 22.98 1.52 13.53
C VAL A 177 24.39 1.19 13.06
N ILE A 178 24.88 1.93 12.07
CA ILE A 178 26.24 1.83 11.57
C ILE A 178 27.16 2.72 12.40
N THR A 179 28.14 2.12 13.07
CA THR A 179 29.07 2.90 13.91
C THR A 179 30.34 3.27 13.16
N ASN A 180 30.87 2.41 12.29
CA ASN A 180 32.09 2.65 11.54
C ASN A 180 31.99 2.21 10.07
N THR A 181 32.89 2.71 9.24
CA THR A 181 32.98 2.43 7.79
C THR A 181 33.79 1.20 7.43
N THR A 182 34.51 0.62 8.41
CA THR A 182 35.34 -0.59 8.23
C THR A 182 34.54 -1.88 8.40
N GLU A 183 33.27 -1.79 8.77
CA GLU A 183 32.41 -2.92 9.09
C GLU A 183 31.78 -3.48 7.81
N ASN A 184 31.68 -4.80 7.72
CA ASN A 184 31.08 -5.48 6.58
C ASN A 184 29.78 -6.16 7.00
N PHE A 185 28.79 -6.10 6.12
CA PHE A 185 27.48 -6.70 6.32
C PHE A 185 27.17 -7.68 5.20
N TYR A 186 26.80 -8.90 5.57
CA TYR A 186 26.57 -10.01 4.64
C TYR A 186 25.18 -10.57 4.82
N SER A 187 24.37 -10.54 3.76
CA SER A 187 23.09 -11.23 3.75
C SER A 187 22.54 -11.40 2.34
N ASP A 188 22.09 -12.60 2.02
CA ASP A 188 21.41 -12.87 0.75
C ASP A 188 19.88 -12.73 0.85
N SER A 189 19.33 -12.58 2.06
CA SER A 189 17.88 -12.64 2.29
C SER A 189 17.23 -11.31 2.67
N ILE A 190 18.00 -10.32 3.12
CA ILE A 190 17.45 -9.03 3.55
C ILE A 190 16.90 -8.27 2.35
N THR A 191 15.62 -7.93 2.45
CA THR A 191 14.90 -7.11 1.47
C THR A 191 14.50 -5.75 2.04
N ASN A 192 14.32 -5.63 3.37
CA ASN A 192 13.87 -4.38 3.99
C ASN A 192 14.72 -3.98 5.21
N ILE A 193 15.06 -2.70 5.29
CA ILE A 193 15.63 -2.08 6.48
C ILE A 193 14.68 -0.95 6.89
N ARG A 194 13.98 -1.13 8.02
CA ARG A 194 13.00 -0.14 8.48
C ARG A 194 13.65 1.16 8.91
N THR A 195 14.74 1.08 9.66
CA THR A 195 15.49 2.26 10.12
C THR A 195 16.99 2.01 10.02
N LEU A 196 17.68 2.88 9.28
CA LEU A 196 19.11 2.88 9.09
C LEU A 196 19.68 4.21 9.61
N VAL A 197 20.55 4.11 10.62
CA VAL A 197 21.21 5.27 11.23
C VAL A 197 22.71 5.14 11.05
N THR A 198 23.37 6.21 10.63
CA THR A 198 24.84 6.25 10.57
C THR A 198 25.39 7.23 11.59
N ARG A 199 26.36 6.79 12.39
CA ARG A 199 27.07 7.65 13.36
C ARG A 199 28.36 8.24 12.78
N SER A 200 28.95 7.59 11.78
CA SER A 200 30.23 8.02 11.24
C SER A 200 30.05 9.10 10.15
N PRO A 201 30.74 10.24 10.26
CA PRO A 201 30.83 11.21 9.18
C PRO A 201 31.63 10.60 8.02
N ASN A 202 31.19 10.80 6.77
CA ASN A 202 31.80 10.21 5.57
C ASN A 202 31.58 8.69 5.38
N SER A 203 30.37 8.20 5.62
CA SER A 203 30.09 6.76 5.48
C SER A 203 29.86 6.31 4.04
N ASN A 204 30.69 5.35 3.58
CA ASN A 204 30.47 4.63 2.33
C ASN A 204 29.63 3.36 2.61
N LEU A 205 28.32 3.55 2.74
CA LEU A 205 27.37 2.48 3.01
C LEU A 205 27.31 1.47 1.85
N PHE A 206 27.59 1.89 0.62
CA PHE A 206 27.69 0.97 -0.51
C PHE A 206 28.72 -0.14 -0.28
N ASN A 207 29.88 0.17 0.30
CA ASN A 207 30.88 -0.84 0.61
C ASN A 207 30.43 -1.78 1.74
N ILE A 208 29.82 -1.23 2.79
CA ILE A 208 29.33 -1.99 3.95
C ILE A 208 28.29 -3.03 3.52
N PHE A 209 27.35 -2.63 2.64
CA PHE A 209 26.27 -3.48 2.14
C PHE A 209 26.58 -4.13 0.78
N LYS A 210 27.85 -4.17 0.35
CA LYS A 210 28.23 -4.73 -0.96
C LYS A 210 27.76 -6.18 -1.13
N ASN A 211 27.66 -6.93 -0.04
CA ASN A 211 27.22 -8.32 -0.01
C ASN A 211 25.77 -8.48 0.43
N CYS A 212 24.93 -7.47 0.16
CA CYS A 212 23.50 -7.46 0.41
C CYS A 212 22.72 -7.09 -0.88
N PRO A 213 22.67 -7.98 -1.88
CA PRO A 213 22.18 -7.65 -3.22
C PRO A 213 20.68 -7.37 -3.29
N ASN A 214 19.90 -7.90 -2.36
CA ASN A 214 18.43 -7.97 -2.46
C ASN A 214 17.69 -6.87 -1.67
N ILE A 215 18.40 -5.84 -1.17
CA ILE A 215 17.74 -4.74 -0.46
C ILE A 215 16.80 -4.03 -1.43
N GLU A 216 15.51 -4.09 -1.17
CA GLU A 216 14.48 -3.39 -1.91
C GLU A 216 14.23 -2.02 -1.27
N ASN A 217 14.02 -1.97 0.04
CA ASN A 217 13.54 -0.77 0.71
C ASN A 217 14.39 -0.38 1.92
N ILE A 218 14.68 0.92 2.03
CA ILE A 218 15.20 1.55 3.24
C ILE A 218 14.16 2.60 3.67
N ASN A 219 13.31 2.22 4.62
CA ASN A 219 12.11 2.99 4.96
C ASN A 219 12.39 4.26 5.77
N CYS A 220 13.51 4.31 6.47
CA CYS A 220 13.96 5.50 7.18
C CYS A 220 15.48 5.49 7.22
N PHE A 221 16.08 6.48 6.58
CA PHE A 221 17.49 6.78 6.67
C PHE A 221 17.68 8.10 7.41
N THR A 222 18.38 8.06 8.54
CA THR A 222 18.64 9.24 9.36
C THR A 222 20.12 9.61 9.31
N LEU A 223 20.37 10.86 8.94
CA LEU A 223 21.70 11.46 8.95
C LEU A 223 22.07 11.91 10.38
N PRO A 224 23.36 11.84 10.77
CA PRO A 224 23.78 12.28 12.10
C PRO A 224 23.58 13.79 12.29
N SER A 225 23.11 14.17 13.48
CA SER A 225 22.72 15.55 13.83
C SER A 225 23.89 16.55 13.91
N SER A 226 25.12 16.08 14.10
CA SER A 226 26.32 16.90 14.30
C SER A 226 27.35 16.58 13.21
N ILE A 227 27.31 17.35 12.12
CA ILE A 227 28.36 17.33 11.09
C ILE A 227 29.36 18.43 11.45
N GLU A 228 30.38 18.09 12.22
CA GLU A 228 31.41 19.05 12.66
C GLU A 228 32.47 19.31 11.59
N THR A 229 32.56 18.46 10.56
CA THR A 229 33.61 18.50 9.54
C THR A 229 33.22 19.33 8.32
N GLU A 230 34.19 20.05 7.75
CA GLU A 230 34.01 20.92 6.57
C GLU A 230 33.58 20.19 5.30
N THR A 231 33.71 18.86 5.18
CA THR A 231 33.16 18.07 4.05
C THR A 231 32.65 16.71 4.52
N CYS A 232 31.42 16.36 4.14
CA CYS A 232 30.78 15.10 4.48
C CYS A 232 30.18 14.44 3.23
N LYS A 233 30.63 13.26 2.83
CA LYS A 233 30.08 12.48 1.71
C LYS A 233 29.47 11.17 2.20
N TYR A 234 28.19 10.96 1.92
CA TYR A 234 27.51 9.68 2.15
C TYR A 234 27.24 9.00 0.82
N THR A 235 27.80 7.81 0.62
CA THR A 235 27.46 6.96 -0.52
C THR A 235 26.47 5.90 -0.03
N LEU A 236 25.24 5.98 -0.53
CA LEU A 236 24.14 5.11 -0.12
C LEU A 236 24.29 3.69 -0.68
N PRO A 237 23.73 2.67 -0.01
CA PRO A 237 23.79 1.30 -0.51
C PRO A 237 22.89 1.08 -1.73
N HIS A 238 23.05 -0.06 -2.39
CA HIS A 238 22.11 -0.49 -3.42
C HIS A 238 20.73 -0.74 -2.80
N ALA A 239 19.71 -0.05 -3.32
CA ALA A 239 18.32 -0.26 -2.92
C ALA A 239 17.36 0.18 -4.03
N HIS A 240 16.15 -0.38 -4.06
CA HIS A 240 15.11 0.07 -4.98
C HIS A 240 14.52 1.42 -4.55
N SER A 241 14.25 1.58 -3.25
CA SER A 241 13.72 2.80 -2.66
C SER A 241 14.46 3.21 -1.39
N ILE A 242 14.55 4.52 -1.16
CA ILE A 242 15.05 5.08 0.09
C ILE A 242 14.21 6.27 0.54
N HIS A 243 13.96 6.34 1.85
CA HIS A 243 13.36 7.51 2.49
C HIS A 243 14.36 8.16 3.45
N ILE A 244 14.81 9.36 3.11
CA ILE A 244 15.62 10.22 4.00
C ILE A 244 14.67 10.96 4.94
N GLN A 245 14.73 10.65 6.23
CA GLN A 245 13.85 11.21 7.26
C GLN A 245 14.54 12.35 8.02
N ASP A 246 13.75 13.32 8.47
CA ASP A 246 14.15 14.48 9.26
C ASP A 246 15.34 15.24 8.65
N PHE A 247 15.31 15.39 7.32
CA PHE A 247 16.36 16.08 6.58
C PHE A 247 16.44 17.54 7.03
N ARG A 248 17.65 17.97 7.44
CA ARG A 248 17.95 19.33 7.91
C ARG A 248 18.84 20.06 6.90
N PRO A 249 18.27 20.99 6.11
CA PRO A 249 18.97 21.81 5.13
C PRO A 249 20.14 22.66 5.67
N PHE A 250 20.11 23.02 6.96
CA PHE A 250 20.93 24.12 7.49
C PHE A 250 22.29 23.73 8.06
N VAL A 251 22.70 22.45 8.00
CA VAL A 251 23.92 22.05 8.73
C VAL A 251 25.19 22.34 7.96
N THR A 252 25.28 22.14 6.64
CA THR A 252 26.53 22.48 5.90
C THR A 252 26.34 22.42 4.39
N ASN A 253 26.78 23.43 3.64
CA ASN A 253 26.93 23.41 2.17
C ASN A 253 27.87 22.29 1.64
N SER A 254 28.43 21.49 2.55
CA SER A 254 29.45 20.49 2.29
C SER A 254 29.01 19.05 2.55
N LEU A 255 27.74 18.83 2.91
CA LEU A 255 27.13 17.51 2.89
C LEU A 255 26.84 17.13 1.43
N MET A 256 27.32 15.98 0.97
CA MET A 256 27.02 15.38 -0.33
C MET A 256 26.40 14.00 -0.11
N ILE A 257 25.25 13.75 -0.73
CA ILE A 257 24.58 12.44 -0.70
C ILE A 257 24.62 11.85 -2.10
N ASP A 258 25.35 10.76 -2.24
CA ASP A 258 25.52 9.98 -3.47
C ASP A 258 24.60 8.76 -3.43
N GLY A 259 23.44 8.90 -4.07
CA GLY A 259 22.42 7.87 -4.24
C GLY A 259 22.45 7.22 -5.62
N SER A 260 23.62 7.14 -6.26
CA SER A 260 23.81 6.49 -7.57
C SER A 260 23.34 5.03 -7.61
N GLN A 261 23.29 4.37 -6.46
CA GLN A 261 22.88 2.96 -6.34
C GLN A 261 21.38 2.79 -6.03
N ILE A 262 20.62 3.88 -5.97
CA ILE A 262 19.17 3.84 -5.74
C ILE A 262 18.44 3.79 -7.07
N SER A 263 17.66 2.74 -7.31
CA SER A 263 17.21 2.41 -8.67
C SER A 263 15.81 2.91 -9.04
N ASN A 264 14.95 3.32 -8.09
CA ASN A 264 13.57 3.68 -8.42
C ASN A 264 13.05 4.93 -7.73
N SER A 265 13.03 4.99 -6.40
CA SER A 265 12.36 6.09 -5.70
C SER A 265 13.16 6.69 -4.55
N LEU A 266 13.05 8.01 -4.43
CA LEU A 266 13.60 8.80 -3.34
C LEU A 266 12.46 9.55 -2.66
N LYS A 267 12.33 9.37 -1.35
CA LYS A 267 11.47 10.16 -0.49
C LYS A 267 12.33 10.99 0.47
N ILE A 268 11.99 12.25 0.65
CA ILE A 268 12.66 13.16 1.58
C ILE A 268 11.59 13.76 2.48
N SER A 269 11.69 13.54 3.79
CA SER A 269 10.88 14.26 4.78
C SER A 269 11.73 15.30 5.47
N LEU A 270 11.27 16.55 5.43
CA LEU A 270 11.95 17.67 6.06
C LEU A 270 11.70 17.68 7.57
N ALA A 271 12.67 18.15 8.34
CA ALA A 271 12.49 18.33 9.79
C ALA A 271 11.51 19.47 10.11
N SER A 272 10.74 19.33 11.20
CA SER A 272 9.71 20.27 11.68
C SER A 272 10.16 21.72 11.86
N SER A 273 11.44 21.92 12.21
CA SER A 273 12.00 23.23 12.52
C SER A 273 12.41 24.04 11.27
N VAL A 274 12.23 23.51 10.06
CA VAL A 274 12.73 24.10 8.82
C VAL A 274 11.65 24.96 8.18
N THR A 275 11.89 26.26 7.99
CA THR A 275 10.96 27.21 7.35
C THR A 275 11.21 27.41 5.86
N ASP A 276 12.48 27.47 5.44
CA ASP A 276 12.88 27.66 4.04
C ASP A 276 13.86 26.56 3.60
N PRO A 277 13.35 25.36 3.27
CA PRO A 277 14.19 24.21 3.00
C PRO A 277 15.00 24.38 1.72
N THR A 278 16.31 24.21 1.84
CA THR A 278 17.22 24.14 0.70
C THR A 278 17.84 22.74 0.63
N LEU A 279 17.40 21.93 -0.33
CA LEU A 279 18.03 20.66 -0.63
C LEU A 279 19.33 20.92 -1.40
N THR A 280 20.46 20.50 -0.84
CA THR A 280 21.79 20.74 -1.41
C THR A 280 22.50 19.42 -1.73
N ASN A 281 23.26 19.38 -2.83
CA ASN A 281 24.23 18.33 -3.16
C ASN A 281 23.69 16.88 -3.13
N LEU A 282 22.49 16.67 -3.70
CA LEU A 282 21.87 15.36 -3.81
C LEU A 282 22.10 14.77 -5.21
N TYR A 283 22.78 13.62 -5.31
CA TYR A 283 23.08 12.96 -6.58
C TYR A 283 22.31 11.63 -6.70
N PHE A 284 21.21 11.62 -7.47
CA PHE A 284 20.37 10.44 -7.68
C PHE A 284 20.05 10.27 -9.18
N PRO A 285 21.01 9.80 -9.98
CA PRO A 285 20.87 9.67 -11.43
C PRO A 285 19.79 8.67 -11.87
N ASN A 286 19.53 7.63 -11.09
CA ASN A 286 18.77 6.46 -11.53
C ASN A 286 17.32 6.43 -11.07
N ILE A 287 16.88 7.36 -10.22
CA ILE A 287 15.51 7.36 -9.70
C ILE A 287 14.50 7.83 -10.77
N SER A 288 13.33 7.20 -10.77
CA SER A 288 12.18 7.56 -11.60
C SER A 288 11.16 8.44 -10.85
N SER A 289 11.15 8.36 -9.51
CA SER A 289 10.18 9.04 -8.65
C SER A 289 10.85 9.81 -7.51
N LEU A 290 10.47 11.08 -7.34
CA LEU A 290 10.92 11.95 -6.26
C LEU A 290 9.72 12.41 -5.42
N GLN A 291 9.75 12.15 -4.12
CA GLN A 291 8.79 12.69 -3.16
C GLN A 291 9.50 13.59 -2.16
N VAL A 292 9.05 14.84 -2.03
CA VAL A 292 9.49 15.77 -1.01
C VAL A 292 8.29 16.10 -0.14
N LYS A 293 8.38 15.74 1.14
CA LYS A 293 7.35 15.96 2.14
C LYS A 293 7.77 17.11 3.07
N PRO A 294 7.13 18.28 2.96
CA PRO A 294 7.20 19.34 3.96
C PRO A 294 6.53 18.88 5.24
N ASP A 295 7.01 19.35 6.39
CA ASP A 295 6.50 18.83 7.66
C ASP A 295 5.16 19.45 8.06
N SER A 296 4.95 20.76 7.84
CA SER A 296 3.73 21.42 8.34
C SER A 296 3.32 22.72 7.63
N TYR A 297 4.22 23.46 7.00
CA TYR A 297 3.88 24.76 6.42
C TYR A 297 3.30 24.61 5.01
N PRO A 298 2.06 25.06 4.76
CA PRO A 298 1.54 25.14 3.39
C PRO A 298 2.40 26.11 2.58
N ASP A 299 2.57 25.84 1.29
CA ASP A 299 3.30 26.68 0.32
C ASP A 299 4.78 26.90 0.62
N GLN A 300 5.35 26.06 1.49
CA GLN A 300 6.76 26.10 1.80
C GLN A 300 7.59 25.97 0.51
N GLN A 301 8.42 26.98 0.24
CA GLN A 301 9.27 26.99 -0.93
C GLN A 301 10.52 26.15 -0.70
N ILE A 302 10.70 25.14 -1.52
CA ILE A 302 11.83 24.22 -1.46
C ILE A 302 12.82 24.59 -2.57
N SER A 303 14.01 25.03 -2.19
CA SER A 303 15.09 25.31 -3.14
C SER A 303 15.93 24.06 -3.40
N LEU A 304 16.36 23.85 -4.64
CA LEU A 304 17.28 22.77 -5.01
C LEU A 304 18.59 23.36 -5.52
N ILE A 305 19.70 23.02 -4.88
CA ILE A 305 21.04 23.52 -5.23
C ILE A 305 21.97 22.33 -5.43
N ASN A 306 22.65 22.27 -6.58
CA ASN A 306 23.57 21.17 -6.93
C ASN A 306 22.93 19.77 -6.80
N CYS A 307 21.64 19.66 -7.09
CA CYS A 307 20.95 18.38 -7.14
C CYS A 307 21.02 17.78 -8.55
N TYR A 308 20.93 16.46 -8.69
CA TYR A 308 20.95 15.80 -9.99
C TYR A 308 19.92 14.66 -10.04
N PHE A 309 18.85 14.87 -10.82
CA PHE A 309 17.68 14.00 -10.91
C PHE A 309 17.22 13.80 -12.38
N PRO A 310 18.12 13.38 -13.29
CA PRO A 310 17.90 13.45 -14.73
C PRO A 310 16.75 12.55 -15.25
N ASN A 311 16.44 11.47 -14.55
CA ASN A 311 15.49 10.43 -14.98
C ASN A 311 14.15 10.47 -14.22
N VAL A 312 13.94 11.47 -13.37
CA VAL A 312 12.69 11.60 -12.61
C VAL A 312 11.53 11.92 -13.55
N THR A 313 10.54 11.04 -13.58
CA THR A 313 9.29 11.19 -14.35
C THR A 313 8.09 11.52 -13.47
N LYS A 314 8.18 11.24 -12.16
CA LYS A 314 7.14 11.45 -11.17
C LYS A 314 7.63 12.32 -10.03
N ILE A 315 6.91 13.39 -9.73
CA ILE A 315 7.22 14.30 -8.63
C ILE A 315 6.04 14.38 -7.68
N ASN A 316 6.29 14.25 -6.39
CA ASN A 316 5.32 14.52 -5.34
C ASN A 316 5.88 15.58 -4.40
N VAL A 317 5.20 16.73 -4.29
CA VAL A 317 5.62 17.84 -3.41
C VAL A 317 4.72 18.03 -2.19
N GLU A 318 3.72 17.17 -2.01
CA GLU A 318 2.68 17.31 -0.99
C GLU A 318 2.17 18.76 -0.89
N ASN A 319 2.27 19.43 0.26
CA ASN A 319 1.83 20.81 0.47
C ASN A 319 2.88 21.89 0.12
N GLY A 320 4.03 21.51 -0.43
CA GLY A 320 5.14 22.41 -0.73
C GLY A 320 5.16 22.91 -2.17
N ILE A 321 6.10 23.81 -2.47
CA ILE A 321 6.34 24.34 -3.83
C ILE A 321 7.83 24.24 -4.13
N ILE A 322 8.20 23.58 -5.24
CA ILE A 322 9.56 23.65 -5.79
C ILE A 322 9.53 24.64 -6.97
N PRO A 323 10.15 25.83 -6.86
CA PRO A 323 10.17 26.78 -7.97
C PRO A 323 10.67 26.16 -9.28
N TRP A 324 9.97 26.41 -10.38
CA TRP A 324 10.26 25.79 -11.68
C TRP A 324 11.70 25.95 -12.14
N LYS A 325 12.32 27.11 -11.85
CA LYS A 325 13.73 27.38 -12.16
C LYS A 325 14.69 26.31 -11.63
N TYR A 326 14.35 25.65 -10.53
CA TYR A 326 15.17 24.59 -9.94
C TYR A 326 14.86 23.23 -10.56
N LEU A 327 13.60 22.99 -10.94
CA LEU A 327 13.22 21.74 -11.61
C LEU A 327 13.80 21.70 -13.02
N THR A 328 13.73 22.78 -13.79
CA THR A 328 14.27 22.85 -15.16
C THR A 328 15.78 22.72 -15.23
N THR A 329 16.51 23.09 -14.18
CA THR A 329 17.98 22.90 -14.11
C THR A 329 18.38 21.48 -13.78
N HIS A 330 17.57 20.74 -13.00
CA HIS A 330 17.97 19.47 -12.39
C HIS A 330 17.22 18.25 -12.91
N ILE A 331 16.08 18.46 -13.59
CA ILE A 331 15.18 17.44 -14.15
C ILE A 331 14.96 17.75 -15.62
N LYS A 332 15.12 16.75 -16.49
CA LYS A 332 14.99 16.93 -17.94
C LYS A 332 13.54 17.11 -18.36
N ASN A 333 12.70 16.13 -18.04
CA ASN A 333 11.27 16.09 -18.33
C ASN A 333 10.59 15.25 -17.25
N PHE A 334 9.38 15.61 -16.84
CA PHE A 334 8.53 14.77 -16.02
C PHE A 334 7.06 14.90 -16.46
N THR A 335 6.28 13.85 -16.26
CA THR A 335 4.91 13.73 -16.80
C THR A 335 3.84 13.65 -15.70
N GLU A 336 4.22 13.23 -14.49
CA GLU A 336 3.30 13.04 -13.37
C GLU A 336 3.66 13.96 -12.19
N LEU A 337 2.70 14.77 -11.74
CA LEU A 337 2.83 15.64 -10.57
C LEU A 337 1.78 15.30 -9.52
N SER A 338 2.20 15.16 -8.27
CA SER A 338 1.32 14.98 -7.11
C SER A 338 1.51 16.11 -6.10
N LEU A 339 0.41 16.70 -5.62
CA LEU A 339 0.43 17.72 -4.57
C LEU A 339 -0.88 17.79 -3.79
N VAL A 340 -0.84 18.40 -2.60
CA VAL A 340 -2.01 18.83 -1.84
C VAL A 340 -2.30 20.28 -2.23
N LEU A 341 -3.37 20.51 -3.00
CA LEU A 341 -3.76 21.84 -3.45
C LEU A 341 -4.52 22.59 -2.35
N CYS A 342 -3.82 23.49 -1.66
CA CYS A 342 -4.32 24.27 -0.53
C CYS A 342 -4.18 25.79 -0.66
N SER A 343 -3.61 26.33 -1.76
CA SER A 343 -3.41 27.79 -1.91
C SER A 343 -3.50 28.33 -3.35
N SER A 344 -3.67 29.65 -3.48
CA SER A 344 -3.49 30.41 -4.73
C SER A 344 -2.09 30.25 -5.31
N GLN A 345 -1.10 30.22 -4.42
CA GLN A 345 0.29 30.25 -4.83
C GLN A 345 0.68 28.96 -5.56
N GLN A 346 0.21 27.82 -5.08
CA GLN A 346 0.34 26.53 -5.77
C GLN A 346 -0.38 26.53 -7.12
N LEU A 347 -1.57 27.12 -7.22
CA LEU A 347 -2.30 27.20 -8.48
C LEU A 347 -1.57 28.05 -9.51
N LYS A 348 -1.09 29.23 -9.10
CA LYS A 348 -0.28 30.10 -9.95
C LYS A 348 1.00 29.38 -10.39
N TRP A 349 1.66 28.69 -9.47
CA TRP A 349 2.80 27.85 -9.77
C TRP A 349 2.45 26.79 -10.82
N LEU A 350 1.36 26.02 -10.66
CA LEU A 350 0.92 25.04 -11.67
C LEU A 350 0.70 25.66 -13.06
N ASN A 351 0.02 26.81 -13.12
CA ASN A 351 -0.23 27.54 -14.37
C ASN A 351 1.06 28.00 -15.05
N ASP A 352 2.05 28.42 -14.26
CA ASP A 352 3.37 28.88 -14.74
C ASP A 352 4.33 27.72 -15.09
N SER A 353 3.87 26.47 -15.05
CA SER A 353 4.71 25.29 -15.32
C SER A 353 5.36 25.36 -16.71
N PRO A 354 6.67 25.09 -16.85
CA PRO A 354 7.30 24.95 -18.16
C PRO A 354 7.22 23.51 -18.71
N PHE A 355 6.74 22.55 -17.91
CA PHE A 355 6.68 21.14 -18.27
C PHE A 355 5.33 20.76 -18.89
N ASP A 356 5.35 19.73 -19.72
CA ASP A 356 4.17 19.07 -20.30
C ASP A 356 3.69 17.95 -19.38
N ILE A 357 3.04 18.36 -18.29
CA ILE A 357 2.52 17.44 -17.29
C ILE A 357 1.26 16.81 -17.85
N THR A 358 1.25 15.48 -18.02
CA THR A 358 0.08 14.73 -18.51
C THR A 358 -0.85 14.37 -17.35
N THR A 359 -0.29 14.03 -16.19
CA THR A 359 -1.05 13.52 -15.05
C THR A 359 -0.86 14.43 -13.84
N LEU A 360 -1.97 15.00 -13.35
CA LEU A 360 -2.01 15.76 -12.11
C LEU A 360 -2.76 14.96 -11.04
N LYS A 361 -2.11 14.72 -9.89
CA LYS A 361 -2.69 14.04 -8.73
C LYS A 361 -2.88 15.02 -7.57
N CYS A 362 -4.12 15.32 -7.23
CA CYS A 362 -4.49 16.10 -6.06
C CYS A 362 -4.67 15.18 -4.85
N LEU A 363 -3.73 15.28 -3.92
CA LEU A 363 -3.67 14.50 -2.68
C LEU A 363 -4.53 15.13 -1.59
N PRO A 364 -5.02 14.33 -0.62
CA PRO A 364 -5.84 14.86 0.45
C PRO A 364 -5.01 15.63 1.49
N SER A 365 -5.52 16.77 1.95
CA SER A 365 -4.98 17.57 3.05
C SER A 365 -5.25 16.90 4.40
N ARG A 366 -4.23 16.40 5.09
CA ARG A 366 -4.37 15.90 6.47
C ARG A 366 -4.17 17.05 7.46
N GLY A 367 -5.25 17.57 8.03
CA GLY A 367 -5.19 18.41 9.23
C GLY A 367 -4.72 19.86 9.07
N THR A 368 -4.51 20.35 7.86
CA THR A 368 -4.27 21.79 7.63
C THR A 368 -5.60 22.48 7.32
N THR A 369 -5.95 23.49 8.13
CA THR A 369 -6.96 24.47 7.77
C THR A 369 -6.51 25.14 6.47
N ILE A 370 -7.15 24.75 5.36
CA ILE A 370 -6.99 25.40 4.07
C ILE A 370 -7.27 26.89 4.28
N SER A 371 -6.41 27.77 3.76
CA SER A 371 -6.59 29.20 3.97
C SER A 371 -7.90 29.65 3.31
N ASN A 372 -8.67 30.48 4.03
CA ASN A 372 -9.89 31.12 3.51
C ASN A 372 -9.60 32.01 2.27
N ASP A 373 -8.32 32.25 1.95
CA ASP A 373 -7.86 33.05 0.82
C ASP A 373 -8.20 32.44 -0.54
N LEU A 374 -8.50 31.13 -0.60
CA LEU A 374 -8.91 30.47 -1.85
C LEU A 374 -10.25 30.99 -2.40
N HIS A 375 -11.09 31.60 -1.56
CA HIS A 375 -12.38 32.15 -1.98
C HIS A 375 -12.30 33.45 -2.80
N SER A 376 -11.14 34.10 -2.85
CA SER A 376 -10.95 35.39 -3.55
C SER A 376 -10.25 35.27 -4.91
N ILE A 377 -9.90 34.06 -5.33
CA ILE A 377 -9.08 33.83 -6.53
C ILE A 377 -9.98 33.53 -7.73
N GLU A 378 -10.08 34.49 -8.65
CA GLU A 378 -10.67 34.31 -9.99
C GLU A 378 -9.74 33.57 -10.97
N GLN A 379 -8.63 33.02 -10.49
CA GLN A 379 -7.67 32.28 -11.33
C GLN A 379 -8.13 30.84 -11.46
N HIS A 380 -8.36 30.42 -12.70
CA HIS A 380 -8.63 29.04 -13.04
C HIS A 380 -7.35 28.36 -13.51
N LEU A 381 -7.34 27.03 -13.46
CA LEU A 381 -6.27 26.26 -14.06
C LEU A 381 -6.36 26.38 -15.60
N LEU A 382 -5.30 26.90 -16.22
CA LEU A 382 -5.29 27.26 -17.64
C LEU A 382 -4.75 26.15 -18.55
N LYS A 383 -4.06 25.16 -17.97
CA LYS A 383 -3.41 24.09 -18.74
C LYS A 383 -4.30 22.86 -18.90
N PRO A 384 -4.34 22.24 -20.09
CA PRO A 384 -5.02 20.97 -20.28
C PRO A 384 -4.14 19.83 -19.75
N TYR A 385 -4.60 19.12 -18.72
CA TYR A 385 -4.03 17.83 -18.31
C TYR A 385 -4.78 16.71 -19.01
N SER A 386 -4.09 15.61 -19.39
CA SER A 386 -4.76 14.45 -19.98
C SER A 386 -5.53 13.66 -18.92
N THR A 387 -4.93 13.51 -17.73
CA THR A 387 -5.53 12.78 -16.61
C THR A 387 -5.46 13.61 -15.33
N LEU A 388 -6.60 13.81 -14.68
CA LEU A 388 -6.71 14.46 -13.38
C LEU A 388 -7.19 13.45 -12.34
N LEU A 389 -6.34 13.12 -11.36
CA LEU A 389 -6.70 12.24 -10.25
C LEU A 389 -6.90 13.07 -8.98
N ILE A 390 -8.06 12.98 -8.35
CA ILE A 390 -8.38 13.69 -7.12
C ILE A 390 -8.82 12.71 -6.06
N ASN A 391 -8.24 12.83 -4.86
CA ASN A 391 -8.78 12.22 -3.66
C ASN A 391 -9.60 13.26 -2.89
N LEU A 392 -10.86 12.94 -2.61
CA LEU A 392 -11.83 13.76 -1.91
C LEU A 392 -12.04 13.19 -0.51
N ASP A 393 -11.31 13.75 0.47
CA ASP A 393 -11.40 13.38 1.87
C ASP A 393 -12.15 14.44 2.71
N THR A 394 -12.28 15.68 2.22
CA THR A 394 -12.85 16.82 2.97
C THR A 394 -13.76 17.70 2.09
N LEU A 395 -14.70 18.43 2.70
CA LEU A 395 -15.59 19.35 1.97
C LEU A 395 -14.84 20.43 1.22
N THR A 396 -13.79 20.95 1.84
CA THR A 396 -13.02 22.05 1.28
C THR A 396 -12.30 21.60 0.00
N GLN A 397 -11.93 20.32 -0.12
CA GLN A 397 -11.38 19.78 -1.36
C GLN A 397 -12.44 19.75 -2.48
N CYS A 398 -13.67 19.35 -2.17
CA CYS A 398 -14.80 19.43 -3.12
C CYS A 398 -15.04 20.87 -3.60
N GLN A 399 -14.93 21.85 -2.71
CA GLN A 399 -15.02 23.28 -3.04
C GLN A 399 -13.88 23.77 -3.92
N ASN A 400 -12.66 23.38 -3.59
CA ASN A 400 -11.48 23.76 -4.36
C ASN A 400 -11.50 23.14 -5.76
N LEU A 401 -11.93 21.88 -5.88
CA LEU A 401 -12.08 21.19 -7.16
C LEU A 401 -13.00 21.98 -8.10
N THR A 402 -14.22 22.28 -7.65
CA THR A 402 -15.25 22.95 -8.47
C THR A 402 -14.80 24.35 -8.91
N LYS A 403 -14.15 25.11 -8.02
CA LYS A 403 -13.76 26.49 -8.29
C LYS A 403 -12.45 26.61 -9.11
N LEU A 404 -11.46 25.76 -8.83
CA LEU A 404 -10.09 25.96 -9.31
C LEU A 404 -9.72 25.05 -10.48
N LEU A 405 -10.20 23.81 -10.47
CA LEU A 405 -9.76 22.75 -11.40
C LEU A 405 -10.78 22.47 -12.51
N LEU A 406 -12.05 22.51 -12.17
CA LEU A 406 -13.15 22.15 -13.06
C LEU A 406 -13.85 23.39 -13.66
N ASN A 407 -13.08 24.23 -14.36
CA ASN A 407 -13.67 25.37 -15.10
C ASN A 407 -14.45 24.86 -16.33
N GLU A 408 -15.60 25.47 -16.62
CA GLU A 408 -16.50 25.11 -17.74
C GLU A 408 -15.88 25.21 -19.14
N GLN A 409 -14.69 25.80 -19.28
CA GLN A 409 -14.09 26.11 -20.57
C GLN A 409 -13.12 25.04 -21.10
N ASN A 410 -12.63 24.13 -20.26
CA ASN A 410 -11.61 23.15 -20.64
C ASN A 410 -12.21 21.74 -20.73
N LEU A 411 -11.98 21.06 -21.85
CA LEU A 411 -12.23 19.63 -21.97
C LEU A 411 -11.12 18.87 -21.24
N ILE A 412 -11.48 18.09 -20.22
CA ILE A 412 -10.54 17.19 -19.55
C ILE A 412 -10.79 15.77 -20.08
N PRO A 413 -9.80 15.10 -20.71
CA PRO A 413 -10.00 13.77 -21.27
C PRO A 413 -10.40 12.75 -20.22
N GLU A 414 -9.67 12.68 -19.10
CA GLU A 414 -9.95 11.72 -18.03
C GLU A 414 -9.88 12.38 -16.65
N VAL A 415 -10.92 12.15 -15.85
CA VAL A 415 -10.97 12.57 -14.44
C VAL A 415 -11.25 11.35 -13.57
N ILE A 416 -10.38 11.11 -12.59
CA ILE A 416 -10.53 10.03 -11.60
C ILE A 416 -10.75 10.69 -10.23
N MET A 417 -11.90 10.48 -9.63
CA MET A 417 -12.26 10.96 -8.30
C MET A 417 -12.43 9.77 -7.36
N ILE A 418 -11.70 9.79 -6.24
CA ILE A 418 -11.76 8.79 -5.19
C ILE A 418 -12.26 9.47 -3.92
N MET A 419 -13.34 8.97 -3.32
CA MET A 419 -14.04 9.59 -2.20
C MET A 419 -13.89 8.80 -0.91
N ASP A 420 -13.54 9.45 0.19
CA ASP A 420 -13.58 8.85 1.53
C ASP A 420 -14.89 9.23 2.23
N ASN A 421 -15.94 8.44 1.99
CA ASN A 421 -17.29 8.75 2.48
C ASN A 421 -17.37 8.85 4.00
N ASP A 422 -16.64 8.02 4.75
CA ASP A 422 -16.66 8.08 6.21
C ASP A 422 -16.11 9.42 6.72
N ARG A 423 -15.01 9.89 6.13
CA ARG A 423 -14.42 11.18 6.51
C ARG A 423 -15.30 12.35 6.10
N LEU A 424 -15.83 12.32 4.89
CA LEU A 424 -16.75 13.34 4.41
C LEU A 424 -17.98 13.46 5.33
N GLN A 425 -18.54 12.34 5.79
CA GLN A 425 -19.65 12.32 6.76
C GLN A 425 -19.30 13.00 8.09
N THR A 426 -18.06 12.90 8.57
CA THR A 426 -17.65 13.50 9.85
C THR A 426 -17.52 15.02 9.82
N GLU A 427 -17.35 15.64 8.65
CA GLU A 427 -17.26 17.10 8.50
C GLU A 427 -18.62 17.77 8.21
N TRP A 428 -19.70 16.99 8.05
CA TRP A 428 -21.00 17.49 7.56
C TRP A 428 -22.01 17.75 8.68
N ASP A 429 -22.18 19.03 9.03
CA ASP A 429 -23.35 19.52 9.76
C ASP A 429 -24.40 20.03 8.76
N GLU A 430 -25.52 19.32 8.59
CA GLU A 430 -26.79 19.75 7.93
C GLU A 430 -26.77 20.36 6.49
N TYR A 431 -25.62 20.52 5.80
CA TYR A 431 -25.55 21.17 4.48
C TYR A 431 -25.47 20.22 3.28
N PHE A 432 -26.25 20.51 2.23
CA PHE A 432 -26.18 19.92 0.88
C PHE A 432 -25.02 20.54 0.08
N TYR A 433 -24.17 19.73 -0.54
CA TYR A 433 -23.05 20.20 -1.35
C TYR A 433 -23.19 19.76 -2.81
N GLU A 434 -23.12 20.71 -3.74
CA GLU A 434 -23.24 20.48 -5.19
C GLU A 434 -21.89 20.67 -5.87
N LEU A 435 -21.44 19.65 -6.60
CA LEU A 435 -20.18 19.62 -7.33
C LEU A 435 -20.48 19.64 -8.82
N ASN A 436 -20.18 20.77 -9.46
CA ASN A 436 -20.43 20.95 -10.89
C ASN A 436 -19.31 20.31 -11.70
N LEU A 437 -19.68 19.36 -12.57
CA LEU A 437 -18.76 18.66 -13.45
C LEU A 437 -18.87 19.26 -14.88
N PRO A 438 -17.81 19.92 -15.38
CA PRO A 438 -17.78 20.52 -16.71
C PRO A 438 -17.54 19.45 -17.80
N TYR A 439 -17.14 19.87 -19.00
CA TYR A 439 -16.88 18.96 -20.14
C TYR A 439 -15.75 17.96 -19.82
N ILE A 440 -16.14 16.74 -19.46
CA ILE A 440 -15.25 15.61 -19.18
C ILE A 440 -15.58 14.51 -20.19
N ASN A 441 -14.57 13.92 -20.84
CA ASN A 441 -14.82 12.77 -21.74
C ASN A 441 -15.01 11.47 -20.93
N GLU A 442 -14.12 11.21 -19.98
CA GLU A 442 -14.14 10.02 -19.15
C GLU A 442 -14.09 10.40 -17.68
N LEU A 443 -15.09 9.94 -16.92
CA LEU A 443 -15.18 10.17 -15.49
C LEU A 443 -15.15 8.83 -14.77
N LYS A 444 -14.18 8.65 -13.87
CA LYS A 444 -14.14 7.55 -12.91
C LYS A 444 -14.45 8.09 -11.52
N LEU A 445 -15.54 7.65 -10.93
CA LEU A 445 -16.04 8.07 -9.61
C LEU A 445 -16.07 6.85 -8.70
N LEU A 446 -15.22 6.80 -7.68
CA LEU A 446 -15.08 5.63 -6.80
C LEU A 446 -15.11 6.02 -5.33
N THR A 447 -15.53 5.11 -4.45
CA THR A 447 -15.41 5.25 -3.00
C THR A 447 -14.21 4.47 -2.48
N ARG A 448 -13.54 5.04 -1.47
CA ARG A 448 -12.40 4.42 -0.81
C ARG A 448 -12.92 3.32 0.11
N GLN A 449 -12.66 2.07 -0.28
CA GLN A 449 -13.10 0.92 0.51
C GLN A 449 -12.18 0.70 1.72
N LYS A 450 -12.78 0.41 2.88
CA LYS A 450 -12.06 0.10 4.12
C LYS A 450 -11.18 -1.15 3.92
N GLY A 451 -9.86 -0.99 4.04
CA GLY A 451 -8.92 -2.10 4.23
C GLY A 451 -8.01 -2.48 3.05
N THR A 452 -8.02 -1.76 1.92
CA THR A 452 -7.17 -2.09 0.76
C THR A 452 -6.31 -0.92 0.28
N ASN A 453 -4.98 -1.07 0.35
CA ASN A 453 -3.98 -0.21 -0.34
C ASN A 453 -3.80 -0.66 -1.81
N CYS A 454 -4.87 -0.99 -2.51
CA CYS A 454 -4.82 -1.56 -3.86
C CYS A 454 -5.07 -0.46 -4.92
N TYR A 455 -4.14 0.49 -5.05
CA TYR A 455 -4.21 1.50 -6.11
C TYR A 455 -2.91 1.52 -6.94
N ASN A 456 -2.71 0.42 -7.65
CA ASN A 456 -1.89 0.34 -8.87
C ASN A 456 -2.69 -0.40 -9.94
N SER A 457 -3.95 -0.04 -10.17
CA SER A 457 -4.67 -0.56 -11.35
C SER A 457 -4.13 0.16 -12.57
N ALA A 458 -3.44 -0.57 -13.45
CA ALA A 458 -3.01 -0.09 -14.74
C ALA A 458 -4.21 0.51 -15.50
N ILE A 459 -3.98 1.67 -16.10
CA ILE A 459 -4.89 2.35 -17.02
C ILE A 459 -5.11 1.40 -18.19
N SER A 460 -6.30 0.80 -18.30
CA SER A 460 -6.73 0.11 -19.52
C SER A 460 -7.56 1.10 -20.34
N ASP A 461 -7.08 1.46 -21.52
CA ASP A 461 -7.81 2.33 -22.46
C ASP A 461 -9.23 1.77 -22.73
N PRO A 462 -10.25 2.63 -22.88
CA PRO A 462 -11.59 2.19 -23.27
C PRO A 462 -11.59 1.68 -24.71
N VAL A 463 -11.81 0.38 -24.89
CA VAL A 463 -12.01 -0.21 -26.22
C VAL A 463 -13.50 -0.14 -26.57
N ILE A 464 -13.87 0.82 -27.41
CA ILE A 464 -15.17 0.83 -28.08
C ILE A 464 -15.16 -0.29 -29.13
N VAL A 465 -15.82 -1.41 -28.84
CA VAL A 465 -16.00 -2.47 -29.84
C VAL A 465 -16.83 -1.91 -31.02
N PRO A 466 -16.31 -1.91 -32.26
CA PRO A 466 -17.07 -1.49 -33.43
C PRO A 466 -18.20 -2.49 -33.70
N SER A 467 -19.34 -1.99 -34.16
CA SER A 467 -20.57 -2.75 -34.47
C SER A 467 -20.45 -3.74 -35.64
N THR A 468 -19.25 -4.06 -36.09
CA THR A 468 -19.00 -4.99 -37.20
C THR A 468 -18.77 -6.41 -36.67
N TYR A 469 -19.79 -6.98 -36.02
CA TYR A 469 -19.98 -8.44 -36.02
C TYR A 469 -21.15 -8.72 -36.95
N GLU A 470 -20.83 -8.95 -38.22
CA GLU A 470 -21.80 -9.34 -39.23
C GLU A 470 -22.46 -10.68 -38.88
N ASN A 471 -23.77 -10.60 -38.67
CA ASN A 471 -24.80 -11.54 -39.13
C ASN A 471 -24.44 -13.04 -39.20
N HIS A 472 -24.65 -13.75 -38.09
CA HIS A 472 -25.29 -15.07 -38.11
C HIS A 472 -26.28 -15.20 -36.94
N LEU A 473 -27.36 -14.42 -36.99
CA LEU A 473 -28.55 -14.68 -36.17
C LEU A 473 -29.35 -15.85 -36.78
N PRO A 474 -29.77 -16.87 -36.01
CA PRO A 474 -30.78 -17.81 -36.45
C PRO A 474 -32.16 -17.11 -36.56
N PRO A 475 -33.04 -17.58 -37.45
CA PRO A 475 -34.28 -16.88 -37.76
C PRO A 475 -35.30 -16.99 -36.62
N ARG A 476 -35.80 -15.83 -36.17
CA ARG A 476 -37.06 -15.59 -35.45
C ARG A 476 -37.34 -16.49 -34.23
N PHE A 477 -36.96 -16.01 -33.05
CA PHE A 477 -37.64 -16.40 -31.81
C PHE A 477 -38.60 -15.28 -31.37
N LEU A 478 -39.88 -15.64 -31.30
CA LEU A 478 -40.94 -14.84 -30.71
C LEU A 478 -40.72 -14.77 -29.18
N TYR A 479 -40.75 -13.55 -28.64
CA TYR A 479 -40.79 -13.29 -27.21
C TYR A 479 -42.02 -13.97 -26.58
N ASN A 480 -41.80 -14.94 -25.70
CA ASN A 480 -42.81 -15.33 -24.72
C ASN A 480 -42.54 -14.59 -23.42
N HIS A 481 -43.49 -13.72 -23.05
CA HIS A 481 -43.61 -13.11 -21.73
C HIS A 481 -43.61 -14.19 -20.65
N LEU A 482 -42.49 -14.45 -19.99
CA LEU A 482 -42.39 -15.13 -18.69
C LEU A 482 -40.96 -14.94 -18.13
N MET A 483 -40.59 -13.69 -17.86
CA MET A 483 -39.58 -13.35 -16.87
C MET A 483 -40.20 -12.27 -15.97
N LEU A 484 -40.53 -12.66 -14.74
CA LEU A 484 -41.02 -11.77 -13.70
C LEU A 484 -39.97 -10.68 -13.45
N GLY A 485 -40.34 -9.42 -13.65
CA GLY A 485 -39.57 -8.27 -13.12
C GLY A 485 -39.25 -7.11 -14.04
N ILE A 486 -39.65 -7.09 -15.32
CA ILE A 486 -39.51 -5.90 -16.17
C ILE A 486 -40.83 -5.63 -16.89
N GLN A 487 -41.65 -4.71 -16.37
CA GLN A 487 -42.67 -4.04 -17.17
C GLN A 487 -42.09 -2.70 -17.67
N PRO A 488 -42.01 -2.47 -18.99
CA PRO A 488 -41.86 -1.13 -19.52
C PRO A 488 -43.25 -0.49 -19.64
N ILE A 489 -43.48 0.62 -18.95
CA ILE A 489 -44.58 1.51 -19.30
C ILE A 489 -43.99 2.62 -20.16
N PHE A 490 -44.18 2.53 -21.47
CA PHE A 490 -44.01 3.65 -22.40
C PHE A 490 -45.38 4.16 -22.86
N ASN A 491 -45.60 5.45 -22.59
CA ASN A 491 -46.51 6.44 -23.18
C ASN A 491 -47.72 5.96 -24.02
N HIS A 492 -48.92 6.39 -23.59
CA HIS A 492 -49.94 6.88 -24.51
C HIS A 492 -50.15 8.37 -24.31
N ALA A 493 -49.79 9.16 -25.33
CA ALA A 493 -50.26 10.52 -25.48
C ALA A 493 -51.59 10.55 -26.24
N SER A 494 -52.48 11.43 -25.78
CA SER A 494 -53.64 12.04 -26.46
C SER A 494 -54.90 11.20 -26.70
N ILE A 495 -56.04 11.65 -26.14
CA ILE A 495 -57.17 12.29 -26.84
C ILE A 495 -58.29 12.59 -25.82
N ILE A 496 -58.73 13.86 -25.78
CA ILE A 496 -59.96 14.36 -25.11
C ILE A 496 -61.17 14.01 -25.99
N PRO A 497 -62.36 13.63 -25.44
CA PRO A 497 -63.46 14.61 -25.36
C PRO A 497 -64.36 14.52 -24.11
N ILE A 498 -64.50 15.66 -23.43
CA ILE A 498 -65.74 16.37 -23.03
C ILE A 498 -67.06 15.54 -22.96
N ASN A 499 -67.63 15.31 -21.77
CA ASN A 499 -68.81 16.04 -21.20
C ASN A 499 -69.47 15.36 -19.96
N ASN A 500 -69.69 16.19 -18.93
CA ASN A 500 -70.86 16.33 -18.03
C ASN A 500 -71.42 15.20 -17.12
N LYS A 501 -71.37 15.54 -15.82
CA LYS A 501 -72.43 15.57 -14.78
C LYS A 501 -72.78 14.33 -13.93
N GLU A 502 -72.51 14.54 -12.63
CA GLU A 502 -73.43 14.39 -11.47
C GLU A 502 -73.71 13.01 -10.83
N ASN A 503 -73.53 13.02 -9.49
CA ASN A 503 -74.25 12.31 -8.41
C ASN A 503 -73.80 10.90 -7.95
N GLU A 504 -73.04 10.89 -6.84
CA GLU A 504 -73.38 10.34 -5.50
C GLU A 504 -73.86 8.86 -5.28
N PRO A 505 -73.77 8.33 -4.04
CA PRO A 505 -73.18 7.00 -3.72
C PRO A 505 -74.18 5.97 -3.15
N ARG A 506 -73.72 4.72 -2.88
CA ARG A 506 -74.20 3.75 -1.84
C ARG A 506 -73.55 2.36 -2.06
N ASP A 507 -72.85 1.79 -1.08
CA ASP A 507 -73.28 0.95 0.07
C ASP A 507 -73.46 -0.56 -0.24
N ARG A 508 -72.70 -1.35 0.54
CA ARG A 508 -73.08 -2.59 1.27
C ARG A 508 -73.10 -3.99 0.60
N ASN A 509 -72.41 -4.88 1.34
CA ASN A 509 -72.81 -6.21 1.82
C ASN A 509 -72.92 -7.33 0.77
N ASP A 510 -72.70 -8.60 1.05
CA ASP A 510 -72.26 -9.40 2.21
C ASP A 510 -72.15 -10.85 1.68
N SER A 511 -71.61 -11.73 2.51
CA SER A 511 -71.85 -13.19 2.57
C SER A 511 -71.12 -14.07 1.56
N ILE A 512 -70.24 -15.02 1.97
CA ILE A 512 -70.29 -16.10 2.98
C ILE A 512 -70.96 -17.38 2.46
N ASP A 513 -70.36 -18.50 2.85
CA ASP A 513 -70.74 -19.93 2.76
C ASP A 513 -70.21 -20.70 1.55
N SER A 514 -69.61 -21.88 1.66
CA SER A 514 -69.59 -22.94 2.71
C SER A 514 -68.42 -23.91 2.40
N VAL A 515 -67.62 -24.45 3.35
CA VAL A 515 -67.92 -25.52 4.35
C VAL A 515 -68.23 -26.85 3.64
N SER A 516 -67.62 -28.04 3.85
CA SER A 516 -66.64 -28.58 4.81
C SER A 516 -66.50 -30.11 4.63
N SER A 517 -65.40 -30.71 5.13
CA SER A 517 -65.36 -31.94 5.97
C SER A 517 -63.88 -32.32 6.24
N TYR A 518 -63.25 -31.97 7.38
CA TYR A 518 -63.25 -32.60 8.73
C TYR A 518 -63.02 -34.13 8.69
N GLN A 519 -62.07 -34.77 9.39
CA GLN A 519 -61.58 -34.66 10.79
C GLN A 519 -60.11 -35.18 10.87
N SER A 520 -59.11 -34.49 11.44
CA SER A 520 -58.78 -34.24 12.87
C SER A 520 -58.21 -35.49 13.61
N ILE A 521 -57.04 -35.52 14.28
CA ILE A 521 -56.66 -34.80 15.52
C ILE A 521 -55.15 -34.98 15.87
N ASN A 522 -54.49 -33.84 16.15
CA ASN A 522 -53.45 -33.51 17.18
C ASN A 522 -52.09 -34.27 17.25
N ARG A 523 -50.93 -33.59 17.44
CA ARG A 523 -50.65 -32.55 18.46
C ARG A 523 -49.29 -31.83 18.20
N ARG A 524 -49.33 -30.48 18.14
CA ARG A 524 -48.37 -29.42 18.61
C ARG A 524 -46.86 -29.55 18.24
N ARG A 525 -46.14 -28.54 17.72
CA ARG A 525 -46.33 -27.09 17.50
C ARG A 525 -45.35 -26.59 16.40
N SER A 526 -45.92 -26.04 15.33
CA SER A 526 -45.49 -25.00 14.35
C SER A 526 -44.02 -24.76 13.93
N SER A 527 -43.78 -25.09 12.66
CA SER A 527 -42.81 -24.54 11.68
C SER A 527 -43.24 -23.15 11.14
N ALA A 528 -42.31 -22.25 10.83
CA ALA A 528 -41.78 -21.89 9.50
C ALA A 528 -42.75 -21.20 8.51
N GLU A 529 -42.33 -19.98 8.14
CA GLU A 529 -42.26 -19.38 6.78
C GLU A 529 -43.47 -18.93 5.96
N SER A 530 -43.20 -17.82 5.26
CA SER A 530 -43.73 -17.34 3.95
C SER A 530 -45.01 -16.50 3.92
N ASN A 531 -44.89 -15.20 3.64
CA ASN A 531 -45.17 -14.63 2.30
C ASN A 531 -45.00 -13.10 2.20
N THR A 532 -44.23 -12.69 1.19
CA THR A 532 -44.42 -11.61 0.19
C THR A 532 -45.26 -10.34 0.47
N LEU A 533 -44.60 -9.20 0.18
CA LEU A 533 -45.04 -7.99 -0.56
C LEU A 533 -46.14 -7.06 0.01
N TYR A 534 -45.65 -5.92 0.53
CA TYR A 534 -46.16 -4.54 0.55
C TYR A 534 -47.65 -4.23 0.82
N SER A 535 -47.88 -3.58 1.97
CA SER A 535 -48.57 -2.30 2.04
C SER A 535 -48.00 -1.45 3.19
N PHE A 536 -47.42 -0.30 2.87
CA PHE A 536 -47.13 0.78 3.81
C PHE A 536 -48.43 1.24 4.49
N THR A 537 -48.40 1.44 5.81
CA THR A 537 -48.74 2.72 6.45
C THR A 537 -48.37 2.71 7.94
N ASP A 538 -47.66 3.75 8.33
CA ASP A 538 -47.68 4.41 9.64
C ASP A 538 -47.27 3.64 10.91
N THR A 539 -45.96 3.64 11.14
CA THR A 539 -45.45 4.25 12.40
C THR A 539 -44.35 5.25 12.07
N LEU A 540 -44.75 6.51 11.97
CA LEU A 540 -43.90 7.70 12.08
C LEU A 540 -43.14 7.67 13.42
N THR A 541 -42.00 6.99 13.44
CA THR A 541 -40.85 7.48 14.20
C THR A 541 -40.04 8.31 13.22
N THR A 542 -40.12 9.63 13.36
CA THR A 542 -39.23 10.60 12.71
C THR A 542 -37.81 10.36 13.20
N ILE A 543 -37.16 9.31 12.69
CA ILE A 543 -35.74 9.36 12.44
C ILE A 543 -35.64 10.38 11.31
N ARG A 544 -35.07 11.55 11.59
CA ARG A 544 -34.56 12.39 10.52
C ARG A 544 -33.57 11.49 9.77
N ASP A 545 -34.00 10.94 8.63
CA ASP A 545 -33.09 10.49 7.58
C ASP A 545 -32.36 11.76 7.11
N ASN A 546 -31.39 12.21 7.91
CA ASN A 546 -30.32 13.08 7.45
C ASN A 546 -29.45 12.21 6.52
N LYS A 547 -30.03 11.78 5.39
CA LYS A 547 -29.28 11.13 4.34
C LYS A 547 -28.44 12.20 3.66
N PHE A 548 -27.17 12.10 3.97
CA PHE A 548 -26.06 12.82 3.38
C PHE A 548 -26.12 12.70 1.85
N ASP A 549 -26.21 13.82 1.12
CA ASP A 549 -26.23 13.82 -0.35
C ASP A 549 -25.13 14.76 -0.86
N LEU A 550 -23.94 14.23 -1.18
CA LEU A 550 -23.04 14.91 -2.12
C LEU A 550 -23.68 14.79 -3.51
N ASN A 551 -24.01 15.93 -4.12
CA ASN A 551 -24.68 15.97 -5.41
C ASN A 551 -23.69 16.32 -6.52
N PHE A 552 -23.42 15.37 -7.40
CA PHE A 552 -22.67 15.62 -8.63
C PHE A 552 -23.61 16.15 -9.69
N ASP A 553 -23.55 17.45 -9.98
CA ASP A 553 -24.32 18.07 -11.05
C ASP A 553 -23.50 18.06 -12.34
N PHE A 554 -23.92 17.20 -13.27
CA PHE A 554 -23.35 17.19 -14.60
C PHE A 554 -23.86 18.43 -15.33
N GLY A 555 -22.95 19.23 -15.91
CA GLY A 555 -23.27 20.46 -16.60
C GLY A 555 -24.11 20.25 -17.86
N ARG A 556 -23.66 20.78 -19.01
CA ARG A 556 -24.43 20.69 -20.26
C ARG A 556 -24.26 19.35 -21.00
N ILE A 557 -23.14 18.67 -20.79
CA ILE A 557 -22.74 17.45 -21.51
C ILE A 557 -22.37 16.37 -20.48
N LEU A 558 -22.80 15.13 -20.75
CA LEU A 558 -22.39 13.93 -20.00
C LEU A 558 -21.03 13.44 -20.49
N PRO A 559 -20.25 12.79 -19.61
CA PRO A 559 -19.09 12.04 -20.07
C PRO A 559 -19.51 10.93 -21.03
N LEU A 560 -18.63 10.61 -21.99
CA LEU A 560 -18.78 9.47 -22.89
C LEU A 560 -18.71 8.16 -22.10
N VAL A 561 -17.81 8.12 -21.11
CA VAL A 561 -17.62 6.97 -20.22
C VAL A 561 -17.76 7.42 -18.77
N LEU A 562 -18.68 6.79 -18.04
CA LEU A 562 -18.79 6.90 -16.59
C LEU A 562 -18.38 5.58 -15.95
N THR A 563 -17.29 5.56 -15.20
CA THR A 563 -16.86 4.42 -14.39
C THR A 563 -17.23 4.64 -12.93
N THR A 564 -17.89 3.68 -12.29
CA THR A 564 -18.33 3.78 -10.88
C THR A 564 -18.48 2.41 -10.21
N ASP A 565 -18.84 2.37 -8.93
CA ASP A 565 -19.15 1.17 -8.16
C ASP A 565 -20.52 1.30 -7.45
N PHE A 566 -21.02 0.22 -6.82
CA PHE A 566 -22.32 0.27 -6.13
C PHE A 566 -22.32 1.22 -4.94
N GLU A 567 -21.26 1.18 -4.13
CA GLU A 567 -21.15 1.99 -2.92
C GLU A 567 -21.20 3.49 -3.25
N THR A 568 -20.55 3.87 -4.35
CA THR A 568 -20.56 5.21 -4.90
C THR A 568 -21.98 5.63 -5.33
N LEU A 569 -22.68 4.80 -6.08
CA LEU A 569 -24.06 5.07 -6.52
C LEU A 569 -25.07 5.05 -5.37
N ASP A 570 -24.79 4.32 -4.29
CA ASP A 570 -25.66 4.25 -3.12
C ASP A 570 -25.51 5.45 -2.19
N ASN A 571 -24.30 5.97 -2.05
CA ASN A 571 -23.96 7.02 -1.11
C ASN A 571 -23.98 8.43 -1.71
N ASN A 572 -24.04 8.57 -3.05
CA ASN A 572 -23.98 9.86 -3.72
C ASN A 572 -25.19 10.10 -4.62
N LYS A 573 -25.56 11.37 -4.78
CA LYS A 573 -26.61 11.79 -5.69
C LYS A 573 -26.00 12.28 -6.99
N LEU A 574 -26.51 11.79 -8.11
CA LEU A 574 -26.09 12.23 -9.44
C LEU A 574 -27.24 13.03 -10.07
N SER A 575 -27.00 14.31 -10.34
CA SER A 575 -27.96 15.23 -10.95
C SER A 575 -27.67 15.41 -12.43
N PHE A 576 -28.71 15.23 -13.24
CA PHE A 576 -28.66 15.37 -14.71
C PHE A 576 -29.62 16.47 -15.19
N GLY A 577 -30.02 17.39 -14.32
CA GLY A 577 -31.07 18.37 -14.59
C GLY A 577 -30.72 19.33 -15.74
N ARG A 578 -29.43 19.65 -15.91
CA ARG A 578 -28.93 20.63 -16.88
C ARG A 578 -28.39 20.01 -18.17
N VAL A 579 -28.32 18.68 -18.24
CA VAL A 579 -27.80 17.95 -19.39
C VAL A 579 -28.81 18.00 -20.54
N GLN A 580 -28.38 18.48 -21.71
CA GLN A 580 -29.23 18.58 -22.90
C GLN A 580 -29.53 17.21 -23.52
N ASN A 581 -28.48 16.38 -23.67
CA ASN A 581 -28.58 15.02 -24.19
C ASN A 581 -28.35 14.02 -23.06
N LYS A 582 -29.42 13.45 -22.53
CA LYS A 582 -29.39 12.51 -21.40
C LYS A 582 -28.97 11.09 -21.81
N THR A 583 -28.07 10.97 -22.77
CA THR A 583 -27.59 9.69 -23.27
C THR A 583 -26.14 9.50 -22.82
N LEU A 584 -25.89 8.43 -22.08
CA LEU A 584 -24.57 7.99 -21.66
C LEU A 584 -24.12 6.84 -22.56
N SER A 585 -23.00 7.01 -23.27
CA SER A 585 -22.53 5.98 -24.21
C SER A 585 -22.04 4.72 -23.51
N LEU A 586 -21.32 4.84 -22.39
CA LEU A 586 -20.86 3.69 -21.63
C LEU A 586 -20.91 3.95 -20.12
N LEU A 587 -21.64 3.09 -19.41
CA LEU A 587 -21.54 2.95 -17.95
C LEU A 587 -20.63 1.75 -17.64
N LYS A 588 -19.46 2.00 -17.04
CA LYS A 588 -18.55 0.98 -16.53
C LYS A 588 -18.73 0.84 -15.02
N MET A 589 -18.91 -0.38 -14.54
CA MET A 589 -19.20 -0.71 -13.16
C MET A 589 -18.07 -1.58 -12.60
N GLU A 590 -17.30 -1.08 -11.65
CA GLU A 590 -16.25 -1.83 -10.97
C GLU A 590 -16.85 -2.68 -9.84
N LEU A 591 -16.67 -3.99 -9.95
CA LEU A 591 -17.24 -5.01 -9.10
C LEU A 591 -16.12 -5.71 -8.34
N HIS A 592 -15.89 -5.29 -7.11
CA HIS A 592 -14.83 -5.84 -6.27
C HIS A 592 -15.31 -7.08 -5.50
N ILE A 593 -14.50 -8.14 -5.53
CA ILE A 593 -14.73 -9.38 -4.77
C ILE A 593 -13.67 -9.42 -3.66
N PHE A 594 -14.12 -9.32 -2.41
CA PHE A 594 -13.25 -9.20 -1.23
C PHE A 594 -13.04 -10.53 -0.51
N GLU A 595 -13.80 -11.55 -0.87
CA GLU A 595 -13.74 -12.85 -0.25
C GLU A 595 -12.38 -13.52 -0.50
N ASN A 596 -11.84 -14.19 0.53
CA ASN A 596 -10.67 -15.05 0.36
C ASN A 596 -11.06 -16.23 -0.52
N ILE A 597 -10.48 -16.28 -1.72
CA ILE A 597 -10.76 -17.33 -2.69
C ILE A 597 -9.68 -18.39 -2.58
N ASP A 598 -10.03 -19.49 -1.91
CA ASP A 598 -9.15 -20.64 -1.72
C ASP A 598 -9.49 -21.79 -2.70
N SER A 599 -10.62 -21.71 -3.43
CA SER A 599 -11.07 -22.74 -4.37
C SER A 599 -11.78 -22.19 -5.62
N GLN A 600 -11.88 -23.03 -6.66
CA GLN A 600 -12.51 -22.69 -7.95
C GLN A 600 -14.01 -22.44 -7.83
N ASP A 601 -14.72 -23.29 -7.08
CA ASP A 601 -16.17 -23.17 -6.90
C ASP A 601 -16.52 -21.87 -6.18
N GLN A 602 -15.69 -21.44 -5.23
CA GLN A 602 -15.83 -20.14 -4.55
C GLN A 602 -15.66 -18.98 -5.52
N LEU A 603 -14.60 -18.99 -6.35
CA LEU A 603 -14.37 -17.95 -7.36
C LEU A 603 -15.60 -17.76 -8.26
N LEU A 604 -16.09 -18.86 -8.83
CA LEU A 604 -17.25 -18.83 -9.74
C LEU A 604 -18.52 -18.39 -9.01
N THR A 605 -18.75 -18.89 -7.80
CA THR A 605 -19.93 -18.55 -6.99
C THR A 605 -19.94 -17.06 -6.65
N PHE A 606 -18.82 -16.52 -6.17
CA PHE A 606 -18.73 -15.10 -5.84
C PHE A 606 -18.83 -14.23 -7.09
N ALA A 607 -18.12 -14.56 -8.17
CA ALA A 607 -18.24 -13.83 -9.43
C ALA A 607 -19.68 -13.81 -9.97
N MET A 608 -20.35 -14.96 -10.04
CA MET A 608 -21.74 -15.04 -10.52
C MET A 608 -22.72 -14.33 -9.60
N ARG A 609 -22.49 -14.37 -8.28
CA ARG A 609 -23.29 -13.61 -7.32
C ARG A 609 -23.14 -12.12 -7.55
N THR A 610 -21.92 -11.60 -7.61
CA THR A 610 -21.65 -10.18 -7.83
C THR A 610 -22.19 -9.68 -9.17
N ILE A 611 -22.04 -10.48 -10.23
CA ILE A 611 -22.66 -10.20 -11.53
C ILE A 611 -24.19 -10.16 -11.39
N SER A 612 -24.80 -11.14 -10.72
CA SER A 612 -26.24 -11.20 -10.53
C SER A 612 -26.77 -10.02 -9.73
N ASP A 613 -26.04 -9.58 -8.70
CA ASP A 613 -26.36 -8.40 -7.90
C ASP A 613 -26.31 -7.15 -8.79
N ALA A 614 -25.33 -7.07 -9.70
CA ALA A 614 -25.23 -6.01 -10.69
C ALA A 614 -26.42 -5.95 -11.65
N PHE A 615 -26.90 -7.10 -12.13
CA PHE A 615 -28.10 -7.14 -12.98
C PHE A 615 -29.38 -6.71 -12.26
N ASN A 616 -29.48 -7.04 -10.97
CA ASN A 616 -30.63 -6.71 -10.15
C ASN A 616 -30.55 -5.30 -9.56
N TYR A 617 -29.43 -4.60 -9.75
CA TYR A 617 -29.24 -3.26 -9.23
C TYR A 617 -30.18 -2.26 -9.93
N PRO A 618 -30.92 -1.42 -9.18
CA PRO A 618 -31.96 -0.57 -9.74
C PRO A 618 -31.39 0.71 -10.40
N PHE A 619 -30.63 0.54 -11.49
CA PHE A 619 -30.00 1.66 -12.21
C PHE A 619 -30.98 2.74 -12.64
N SER A 620 -32.21 2.37 -13.03
CA SER A 620 -33.24 3.34 -13.42
C SER A 620 -33.70 4.26 -12.28
N ILE A 621 -33.55 3.82 -11.03
CA ILE A 621 -33.86 4.63 -9.84
C ILE A 621 -32.66 5.52 -9.49
N LYS A 622 -31.44 4.99 -9.61
CA LYS A 622 -30.19 5.68 -9.24
C LYS A 622 -29.69 6.67 -10.29
N LEU A 623 -29.97 6.40 -11.56
CA LEU A 623 -29.62 7.22 -12.71
C LEU A 623 -30.91 7.62 -13.45
N PRO A 624 -31.82 8.36 -12.79
CA PRO A 624 -33.11 8.67 -13.36
C PRO A 624 -32.93 9.55 -14.61
N THR A 625 -33.78 9.32 -15.61
CA THR A 625 -33.80 10.08 -16.88
C THR A 625 -32.60 9.91 -17.82
N LEU A 626 -31.62 9.07 -17.47
CA LEU A 626 -30.52 8.72 -18.37
C LEU A 626 -30.86 7.51 -19.25
N ILE A 627 -30.50 7.61 -20.52
CA ILE A 627 -30.46 6.50 -21.48
C ILE A 627 -29.02 6.01 -21.51
N ILE A 628 -28.79 4.76 -21.09
CA ILE A 628 -27.46 4.15 -21.12
C ILE A 628 -27.39 3.24 -22.35
N GLU A 629 -26.50 3.54 -23.29
CA GLU A 629 -26.34 2.76 -24.53
C GLU A 629 -25.66 1.42 -24.25
N ARG A 630 -24.60 1.41 -23.44
CA ARG A 630 -23.82 0.22 -23.09
C ARG A 630 -23.49 0.18 -21.61
N ILE A 631 -23.54 -1.02 -21.03
CA ILE A 631 -23.09 -1.26 -19.64
C ILE A 631 -21.95 -2.26 -19.69
N GLN A 632 -20.89 -1.99 -18.94
CA GLN A 632 -19.73 -2.87 -18.79
C GLN A 632 -19.50 -3.13 -17.30
N PHE A 633 -19.45 -4.40 -16.90
CA PHE A 633 -19.05 -4.79 -15.55
C PHE A 633 -17.58 -5.22 -15.56
N VAL A 634 -16.76 -4.66 -14.67
CA VAL A 634 -15.36 -5.05 -14.49
C VAL A 634 -15.17 -5.68 -13.13
N LEU A 635 -14.86 -6.97 -13.09
CA LEU A 635 -14.66 -7.74 -11.87
C LEU A 635 -13.19 -7.66 -11.43
N PHE A 636 -12.97 -7.31 -10.16
CA PHE A 636 -11.65 -7.24 -9.53
C PHE A 636 -11.53 -8.30 -8.43
N PHE A 637 -10.44 -9.07 -8.45
CA PHE A 637 -10.19 -10.16 -7.50
C PHE A 637 -9.04 -9.81 -6.55
N ASN A 638 -9.37 -9.17 -5.43
CA ASN A 638 -8.36 -8.61 -4.53
C ASN A 638 -7.60 -9.66 -3.69
N ASN A 639 -8.21 -10.83 -3.42
CA ASN A 639 -7.68 -11.86 -2.50
C ASN A 639 -7.69 -13.28 -3.10
N CYS A 640 -7.17 -13.45 -4.33
CA CYS A 640 -7.12 -14.75 -5.00
C CYS A 640 -5.77 -15.47 -4.76
N LYS A 641 -5.78 -16.62 -4.07
CA LYS A 641 -4.56 -17.42 -3.80
C LYS A 641 -4.28 -18.50 -4.86
N LEU A 642 -5.01 -18.52 -5.96
CA LEU A 642 -4.86 -19.55 -6.99
C LEU A 642 -3.56 -19.30 -7.79
N SER A 643 -2.69 -20.31 -7.92
CA SER A 643 -1.46 -20.24 -8.71
C SER A 643 -1.75 -19.94 -10.19
N ILE A 644 -1.20 -18.83 -10.67
CA ILE A 644 -1.58 -18.10 -11.89
C ILE A 644 -0.85 -18.66 -13.11
N GLU A 645 -1.60 -19.06 -14.14
CA GLU A 645 -1.36 -18.79 -15.59
C GLU A 645 -2.26 -19.72 -16.44
N ASP A 646 -2.06 -21.04 -16.42
CA ASP A 646 -2.80 -21.97 -17.32
C ASP A 646 -4.29 -22.16 -16.96
N ARG A 647 -4.66 -21.94 -15.70
CA ARG A 647 -6.04 -22.17 -15.24
C ARG A 647 -6.97 -20.97 -15.46
N MET A 648 -6.41 -19.76 -15.57
CA MET A 648 -7.18 -18.51 -15.69
C MET A 648 -7.97 -18.44 -17.00
N GLN A 649 -7.36 -18.80 -18.13
CA GLN A 649 -8.05 -18.84 -19.42
C GLN A 649 -9.19 -19.88 -19.44
N TYR A 650 -9.00 -21.02 -18.77
CA TYR A 650 -10.06 -22.03 -18.62
C TYR A 650 -11.23 -21.51 -17.76
N TYR A 651 -10.95 -20.75 -16.69
CA TYR A 651 -11.98 -20.12 -15.87
C TYR A 651 -12.79 -19.07 -16.63
N ILE A 652 -12.12 -18.27 -17.45
CA ILE A 652 -12.76 -17.29 -18.33
C ILE A 652 -13.77 -17.98 -19.25
N HIS A 653 -13.38 -19.14 -19.79
CA HIS A 653 -14.28 -19.92 -20.64
C HIS A 653 -15.51 -20.43 -19.87
N ILE A 654 -15.34 -20.94 -18.65
CA ILE A 654 -16.47 -21.41 -17.82
C ILE A 654 -17.39 -20.25 -17.44
N LEU A 655 -16.84 -19.12 -16.99
CA LEU A 655 -17.60 -17.92 -16.65
C LEU A 655 -18.36 -17.41 -17.88
N GLN A 656 -17.71 -17.35 -19.04
CA GLN A 656 -18.32 -17.03 -20.34
C GLN A 656 -19.56 -17.89 -20.61
N GLN A 657 -19.43 -19.21 -20.45
CA GLN A 657 -20.54 -20.13 -20.69
C GLN A 657 -21.66 -19.96 -19.65
N ALA A 658 -21.32 -19.85 -18.36
CA ALA A 658 -22.30 -19.66 -17.29
C ALA A 658 -23.10 -18.36 -17.46
N VAL A 659 -22.41 -17.28 -17.83
CA VAL A 659 -23.02 -15.98 -18.11
C VAL A 659 -23.90 -16.05 -19.36
N ARG A 660 -23.44 -16.67 -20.46
CA ARG A 660 -24.23 -16.87 -21.68
C ARG A 660 -25.50 -17.72 -21.47
N ILE A 661 -25.42 -18.76 -20.64
CA ILE A 661 -26.56 -19.62 -20.31
C ILE A 661 -27.63 -18.83 -19.55
N LYS A 662 -27.22 -17.94 -18.64
CA LYS A 662 -28.13 -17.19 -17.79
C LYS A 662 -28.62 -15.88 -18.42
N TYR A 663 -27.84 -15.30 -19.33
CA TYR A 663 -28.13 -14.01 -19.96
C TYR A 663 -27.70 -14.04 -21.44
N THR A 664 -28.68 -14.03 -22.34
CA THR A 664 -28.46 -14.25 -23.78
C THR A 664 -27.76 -13.09 -24.50
N ASP A 665 -27.80 -11.89 -23.92
CA ASP A 665 -27.33 -10.64 -24.56
C ASP A 665 -25.92 -10.22 -24.09
N LEU A 666 -25.20 -11.13 -23.43
CA LEU A 666 -23.90 -10.84 -22.81
C LEU A 666 -22.72 -11.36 -23.60
N VAL A 667 -21.73 -10.47 -23.75
CA VAL A 667 -20.43 -10.79 -24.31
C VAL A 667 -19.39 -10.56 -23.21
N VAL A 668 -18.83 -11.65 -22.69
CA VAL A 668 -17.67 -11.59 -21.79
C VAL A 668 -16.42 -11.54 -22.66
N ILE A 669 -15.70 -10.44 -22.61
CA ILE A 669 -14.51 -10.20 -23.45
C ILE A 669 -13.28 -10.46 -22.59
N ASN A 670 -12.45 -11.41 -23.03
CA ASN A 670 -11.11 -11.58 -22.50
C ASN A 670 -10.19 -10.65 -23.28
N HIS A 671 -9.56 -9.67 -22.64
CA HIS A 671 -8.55 -8.86 -23.30
C HIS A 671 -7.17 -9.36 -22.88
N ASN A 672 -6.32 -9.66 -23.87
CA ASN A 672 -4.95 -10.14 -23.68
C ASN A 672 -4.00 -9.10 -23.06
N ASP A 673 -4.48 -7.88 -22.80
CA ASP A 673 -3.68 -6.74 -22.31
C ASP A 673 -4.18 -6.18 -20.95
N ILE A 674 -5.08 -6.90 -20.27
CA ILE A 674 -5.59 -6.54 -18.93
C ILE A 674 -4.73 -7.26 -17.85
N PRO A 675 -4.41 -6.61 -16.71
CA PRO A 675 -3.79 -7.28 -15.56
C PRO A 675 -4.53 -8.58 -15.15
N MET A 676 -3.79 -9.61 -14.75
CA MET A 676 -4.31 -10.97 -14.43
C MET A 676 -5.44 -11.02 -13.38
N ASP A 677 -5.69 -9.94 -12.67
CA ASP A 677 -6.64 -9.78 -11.58
C ASP A 677 -7.98 -9.12 -11.97
N GLN A 678 -8.21 -8.83 -13.27
CA GLN A 678 -9.38 -8.09 -13.75
C GLN A 678 -10.11 -8.79 -14.92
N TYR A 679 -11.45 -8.67 -14.97
CA TYR A 679 -12.28 -9.27 -16.02
C TYR A 679 -13.38 -8.33 -16.47
N THR A 680 -13.67 -8.29 -17.77
CA THR A 680 -14.71 -7.43 -18.35
C THR A 680 -15.89 -8.24 -18.89
N VAL A 681 -17.10 -7.95 -18.39
CA VAL A 681 -18.38 -8.42 -18.93
C VAL A 681 -19.09 -7.24 -19.60
N CYS A 682 -19.33 -7.31 -20.91
CA CYS A 682 -20.02 -6.26 -21.66
C CYS A 682 -21.48 -6.64 -21.93
N ILE A 683 -22.37 -5.67 -21.78
CA ILE A 683 -23.77 -5.71 -22.20
C ILE A 683 -23.94 -4.72 -23.35
N SER A 684 -24.25 -5.25 -24.54
CA SER A 684 -24.88 -4.44 -25.57
C SER A 684 -26.38 -4.53 -25.33
N ARG A 685 -27.04 -3.38 -25.09
CA ARG A 685 -28.49 -3.33 -25.25
C ARG A 685 -28.87 -3.22 -26.72
#